data_AF-A0A1V3PES9-F1
#
_entry.id   AF-A0A1V3PES9-F1
#
_cell.length_a   1.000
_cell.length_b   1.000
_cell.length_c   1.000
_cell.angle_alpha   90.00
_cell.angle_beta   90.00
_cell.angle_gamma   90.00
#
_symmetry.space_group_name_H-M   'P 1'
#
loop_
_entity.id
_entity.type
_entity.pdbx_description
1 polymer ?
#
loop_
_entity_poly.entity_id
_entity_poly.type
_entity_poly.pdbx_seq_one_letter_code
_entity_poly.pdbx_strand_id
1 'polypeptide(L)'
;MTVHDDDHPAPSNWPALTGTALRVAFGIIWVVSAALTFSPDFASHYVGYLHNAATGQPAWSAWWFQLWIGLVTPHAGLFVWATRIAESLLALALLLGFARKITYIVGLLFSLLIWSTAEGFGGPYSVGANNIGAALSYVLIFAALIVINQRSGPSPYSLDYLIESKWPGWRRFSAWNTAIRPTEVKHLSWRVQGPALAGVLVLVALLLAGLHSALHVQSPSPTAAAAAVTPLSLASSQPIDKARDARLPPLTPGDSVEVDIAVSDQTVEIASGVQYQAWTFGKSVPGPVIHVRQGQTVNVTLTNHGSMQHSIDFHAAITPPSLHYVDIMPGESIKFSFVAKVPGAFLYHCGTPPVLLHIANGMYGAIIVDPATALPSAAESYVLVQGEWYTQQVAGQLMAGDYGKMQAMRPDEVVFNGAAFQYRDHPLTAKPGDLVRLYVVNAGPSLWSAFHVIGAIFDKVYPGGNPAQAIDGVSTYSVGPGEGAVFDLKLDEPGKYPFVDHAMAHAVLGAIGVLEITAAAGAPAAAPPISKAPATAAPAPPPAAPAGPYKFDAARGASLYATNCAACHQATGMGLPGAFPPLKDNPAVLNDDPAKQIATILNGLHGEPINGTSYPSAMPPFAATLNDADIADIANHERTSWGNQARTISADQVKAARGK
;
A
#
# COMPACT_ATOMS: atom_id res chain seq x y z
N MET A 1 -64.50 -55.58 -16.83
CA MET A 1 -64.06 -54.16 -16.76
C MET A 1 -63.07 -54.06 -15.62
N THR A 2 -61.80 -54.37 -15.90
CA THR A 2 -60.71 -54.29 -14.92
C THR A 2 -59.93 -53.02 -15.24
N VAL A 3 -59.87 -52.15 -14.24
CA VAL A 3 -59.25 -50.82 -14.28
C VAL A 3 -57.74 -50.97 -14.41
N HIS A 4 -57.13 -50.08 -15.20
CA HIS A 4 -55.70 -49.95 -15.45
C HIS A 4 -54.89 -49.87 -14.14
N ASP A 5 -53.84 -50.69 -14.05
CA ASP A 5 -52.75 -50.53 -13.08
C ASP A 5 -51.78 -49.43 -13.57
N ASP A 6 -51.33 -48.63 -12.61
CA ASP A 6 -50.56 -47.39 -12.78
C ASP A 6 -49.18 -47.58 -13.44
N ASP A 7 -48.99 -46.93 -14.58
CA ASP A 7 -47.71 -46.79 -15.28
C ASP A 7 -46.91 -45.64 -14.62
N HIS A 8 -46.31 -45.89 -13.46
CA HIS A 8 -45.39 -44.93 -12.84
C HIS A 8 -44.08 -44.87 -13.65
N PRO A 9 -43.69 -43.71 -14.22
CA PRO A 9 -42.43 -43.60 -14.95
C PRO A 9 -41.26 -43.91 -14.02
N ALA A 10 -40.34 -44.76 -14.47
CA ALA A 10 -39.13 -45.09 -13.72
C ALA A 10 -38.41 -43.80 -13.28
N PRO A 11 -38.01 -43.66 -12.00
CA PRO A 11 -37.44 -42.42 -11.49
C PRO A 11 -36.20 -42.04 -12.31
N SER A 12 -36.15 -40.79 -12.78
CA SER A 12 -35.01 -40.28 -13.54
C SER A 12 -33.74 -40.37 -12.69
N ASN A 13 -32.69 -41.04 -13.17
CA ASN A 13 -31.43 -41.17 -12.43
C ASN A 13 -30.52 -39.93 -12.54
N TRP A 14 -30.92 -38.91 -13.31
CA TRP A 14 -30.18 -37.67 -13.51
C TRP A 14 -29.91 -36.87 -12.22
N PRO A 15 -30.88 -36.68 -11.31
CA PRO A 15 -30.65 -36.03 -10.01
C PRO A 15 -29.67 -36.76 -9.10
N ALA A 16 -29.56 -38.09 -9.23
CA ALA A 16 -28.59 -38.89 -8.47
C ALA A 16 -27.16 -38.71 -9.03
N LEU A 17 -27.03 -38.58 -10.35
CA LEU A 17 -25.74 -38.31 -11.00
C LEU A 17 -25.26 -36.88 -10.73
N THR A 18 -26.13 -35.88 -10.86
CA THR A 18 -25.77 -34.47 -10.59
C THR A 18 -25.41 -34.24 -9.12
N GLY A 19 -26.18 -34.82 -8.20
CA GLY A 19 -25.85 -34.80 -6.76
C GLY A 19 -24.52 -35.48 -6.44
N THR A 20 -24.19 -36.56 -7.17
CA THR A 20 -22.90 -37.24 -7.03
C THR A 20 -21.76 -36.38 -7.55
N ALA A 21 -21.90 -35.78 -8.73
CA ALA A 21 -20.89 -34.92 -9.32
C ALA A 21 -20.59 -33.70 -8.43
N LEU A 22 -21.63 -33.02 -7.93
CA LEU A 22 -21.48 -31.91 -6.99
C LEU A 22 -20.79 -32.34 -5.69
N ARG A 23 -21.21 -33.47 -5.11
CA ARG A 23 -20.61 -34.03 -3.89
C ARG A 23 -19.12 -34.31 -4.09
N VAL A 24 -18.75 -34.96 -5.19
CA VAL A 24 -17.35 -35.34 -5.46
C VAL A 24 -16.50 -34.11 -5.73
N ALA A 25 -16.97 -33.19 -6.56
CA ALA A 25 -16.31 -31.91 -6.82
C ALA A 25 -16.04 -31.15 -5.51
N PHE A 26 -17.04 -31.08 -4.64
CA PHE A 26 -16.89 -30.44 -3.34
C PHE A 26 -15.95 -31.21 -2.41
N GLY A 27 -15.98 -32.55 -2.43
CA GLY A 27 -15.02 -33.38 -1.71
C GLY A 27 -13.57 -33.11 -2.11
N ILE A 28 -13.30 -32.78 -3.37
CA ILE A 28 -11.95 -32.42 -3.85
C ILE A 28 -11.51 -31.06 -3.30
N ILE A 29 -12.42 -30.09 -3.21
CA ILE A 29 -12.14 -28.81 -2.53
C ILE A 29 -11.75 -29.07 -1.08
N TRP A 30 -12.47 -29.96 -0.39
CA TRP A 30 -12.13 -30.34 0.99
C TRP A 30 -10.81 -31.12 1.11
N VAL A 31 -10.38 -31.89 0.10
CA VAL A 31 -9.04 -32.51 0.09
C VAL A 31 -7.96 -31.43 0.05
N VAL A 32 -8.13 -30.42 -0.81
CA VAL A 32 -7.19 -29.30 -0.88
C VAL A 32 -7.15 -28.55 0.45
N SER A 33 -8.32 -28.23 1.01
CA SER A 33 -8.45 -27.59 2.33
C SER A 33 -7.71 -28.40 3.40
N ALA A 34 -8.00 -29.70 3.49
CA ALA A 34 -7.37 -30.60 4.44
C ALA A 34 -5.84 -30.61 4.26
N ALA A 35 -5.33 -30.69 3.03
CA ALA A 35 -3.89 -30.64 2.76
C ALA A 35 -3.25 -29.33 3.26
N LEU A 36 -3.91 -28.19 3.06
CA LEU A 36 -3.42 -26.89 3.53
C LEU A 36 -3.35 -26.80 5.06
N THR A 37 -4.24 -27.50 5.80
CA THR A 37 -4.16 -27.55 7.27
C THR A 37 -2.90 -28.24 7.80
N PHE A 38 -2.23 -29.06 6.98
CA PHE A 38 -0.95 -29.70 7.33
C PHE A 38 0.28 -28.84 7.03
N SER A 39 0.10 -27.66 6.42
CA SER A 39 1.19 -26.70 6.26
C SER A 39 1.69 -26.18 7.62
N PRO A 40 2.99 -25.85 7.74
CA PRO A 40 3.53 -25.19 8.93
C PRO A 40 2.84 -23.85 9.22
N ASP A 41 2.52 -23.10 8.15
CA ASP A 41 1.91 -21.77 8.23
C ASP A 41 0.52 -21.80 8.85
N PHE A 42 -0.28 -22.83 8.56
CA PHE A 42 -1.59 -22.97 9.18
C PHE A 42 -1.50 -23.08 10.71
N ALA A 43 -0.54 -23.87 11.21
CA ALA A 43 -0.38 -24.08 12.64
C ALA A 43 0.18 -22.85 13.36
N SER A 44 1.11 -22.11 12.73
CA SER A 44 1.70 -20.91 13.33
C SER A 44 0.74 -19.72 13.38
N HIS A 45 -0.23 -19.64 12.46
CA HIS A 45 -1.20 -18.54 12.38
C HIS A 45 -2.60 -18.90 12.93
N TYR A 46 -2.79 -20.13 13.44
CA TYR A 46 -4.11 -20.64 13.84
C TYR A 46 -4.86 -19.73 14.82
N VAL A 47 -4.17 -19.25 15.86
CA VAL A 47 -4.72 -18.31 16.85
C VAL A 47 -4.89 -16.92 16.25
N GLY A 48 -3.96 -16.51 15.40
CA GLY A 48 -4.01 -15.22 14.70
C GLY A 48 -5.28 -15.05 13.85
N TYR A 49 -5.76 -16.10 13.18
CA TYR A 49 -7.01 -16.04 12.44
C TYR A 49 -8.21 -15.65 13.30
N LEU A 50 -8.32 -16.17 14.53
CA LEU A 50 -9.40 -15.85 15.45
C LEU A 50 -9.33 -14.40 15.95
N HIS A 51 -8.14 -13.93 16.30
CA HIS A 51 -7.93 -12.55 16.76
C HIS A 51 -8.15 -11.53 15.63
N ASN A 52 -7.68 -11.84 14.42
CA ASN A 52 -7.89 -11.00 13.25
C ASN A 52 -9.37 -10.96 12.88
N ALA A 53 -10.06 -12.09 12.88
CA ALA A 53 -11.49 -12.15 12.57
C ALA A 53 -12.35 -11.39 13.59
N ALA A 54 -11.93 -11.33 14.86
CA ALA A 54 -12.59 -10.52 15.89
C ALA A 54 -12.38 -9.01 15.69
N THR A 55 -11.33 -8.60 14.99
CA THR A 55 -10.98 -7.20 14.77
C THR A 55 -11.90 -6.59 13.71
N GLY A 56 -12.68 -5.60 14.09
CA GLY A 56 -13.68 -4.97 13.20
C GLY A 56 -15.06 -5.64 13.22
N GLN A 57 -15.34 -6.61 14.10
CA GLN A 57 -16.69 -7.16 14.26
C GLN A 57 -17.59 -6.30 15.16
N PRO A 58 -18.92 -6.36 15.01
CA PRO A 58 -19.84 -5.54 15.80
C PRO A 58 -19.79 -5.90 17.28
N ALA A 59 -19.96 -4.90 18.15
CA ALA A 59 -19.86 -5.05 19.60
C ALA A 59 -20.79 -6.14 20.17
N TRP A 60 -21.97 -6.35 19.60
CA TRP A 60 -22.91 -7.41 20.04
C TRP A 60 -22.34 -8.82 19.90
N SER A 61 -21.35 -9.03 19.03
CA SER A 61 -20.74 -10.33 18.77
C SER A 61 -19.44 -10.56 19.54
N ALA A 62 -18.91 -9.53 20.21
CA ALA A 62 -17.61 -9.60 20.88
C ALA A 62 -17.51 -10.75 21.89
N TRP A 63 -18.59 -11.03 22.65
CA TRP A 63 -18.63 -12.12 23.62
C TRP A 63 -18.39 -13.50 22.99
N TRP A 64 -18.86 -13.72 21.76
CA TRP A 64 -18.74 -14.98 21.04
C TRP A 64 -17.30 -15.23 20.61
N PHE A 65 -16.66 -14.22 20.01
CA PHE A 65 -15.24 -14.31 19.63
C PHE A 65 -14.34 -14.45 20.86
N GLN A 66 -14.62 -13.72 21.94
CA GLN A 66 -13.84 -13.83 23.18
C GLN A 66 -13.96 -15.21 23.82
N LEU A 67 -15.15 -15.83 23.78
CA LEU A 67 -15.33 -17.22 24.23
C LEU A 67 -14.44 -18.19 23.45
N TRP A 68 -14.43 -18.09 22.11
CA TRP A 68 -13.63 -18.99 21.27
C TRP A 68 -12.13 -18.72 21.38
N ILE A 69 -11.71 -17.46 21.44
CA ILE A 69 -10.32 -17.07 21.70
C ILE A 69 -9.86 -17.65 23.05
N GLY A 70 -10.66 -17.48 24.11
CA GLY A 70 -10.35 -18.00 25.44
C GLY A 70 -10.26 -19.53 25.50
N LEU A 71 -11.03 -20.24 24.66
CA LEU A 71 -11.00 -21.69 24.57
C LEU A 71 -9.83 -22.21 23.72
N VAL A 72 -9.55 -21.54 22.61
CA VAL A 72 -8.59 -22.02 21.60
C VAL A 72 -7.16 -21.63 21.93
N THR A 73 -6.91 -20.39 22.37
CA THR A 73 -5.55 -19.88 22.62
C THR A 73 -4.74 -20.75 23.60
N PRO A 74 -5.30 -21.21 24.74
CA PRO A 74 -4.57 -22.09 25.67
C PRO A 74 -4.34 -23.51 25.12
N HIS A 75 -5.09 -23.92 24.09
CA HIS A 75 -5.14 -25.29 23.58
C HIS A 75 -4.93 -25.36 22.06
N ALA A 76 -4.19 -24.40 21.48
CA ALA A 76 -4.07 -24.23 20.04
C ALA A 76 -3.66 -25.52 19.30
N GLY A 77 -2.69 -26.27 19.86
CA GLY A 77 -2.25 -27.53 19.27
C GLY A 77 -3.36 -28.59 19.17
N LEU A 78 -4.26 -28.67 20.16
CA LEU A 78 -5.41 -29.58 20.14
C LEU A 78 -6.40 -29.18 19.04
N PHE A 79 -6.70 -27.89 18.92
CA PHE A 79 -7.63 -27.38 17.90
C PHE A 79 -7.07 -27.48 16.48
N VAL A 80 -5.77 -27.27 16.28
CA VAL A 80 -5.09 -27.53 15.00
C VAL A 80 -5.29 -28.98 14.55
N TRP A 81 -5.03 -29.94 15.45
CA TRP A 81 -5.23 -31.36 15.15
C TRP A 81 -6.70 -31.73 14.96
N ALA A 82 -7.60 -31.18 15.77
CA ALA A 82 -9.03 -31.38 15.61
C ALA A 82 -9.51 -30.93 14.22
N THR A 83 -9.07 -29.75 13.76
CA THR A 83 -9.39 -29.21 12.44
C THR A 83 -8.82 -30.09 11.33
N ARG A 84 -7.53 -30.47 11.41
CA ARG A 84 -6.91 -31.42 10.45
C ARG A 84 -7.71 -32.70 10.28
N ILE A 85 -8.11 -33.30 11.41
CA ILE A 85 -8.89 -34.54 11.41
C ILE A 85 -10.27 -34.30 10.82
N ALA A 86 -10.96 -33.23 11.24
CA ALA A 86 -12.29 -32.89 10.77
C ALA A 86 -12.32 -32.67 9.24
N GLU A 87 -11.41 -31.86 8.70
CA GLU A 87 -11.33 -31.59 7.27
C GLU A 87 -11.01 -32.86 6.46
N SER A 88 -10.07 -33.67 6.95
CA SER A 88 -9.69 -34.93 6.29
C SER A 88 -10.83 -35.94 6.25
N LEU A 89 -11.56 -36.09 7.36
CA LEU A 89 -12.72 -36.98 7.44
C LEU A 89 -13.87 -36.50 6.55
N LEU A 90 -14.10 -35.19 6.51
CA LEU A 90 -15.15 -34.60 5.69
C LEU A 90 -14.84 -34.75 4.19
N ALA A 91 -13.58 -34.52 3.80
CA ALA A 91 -13.10 -34.77 2.45
C ALA A 91 -13.31 -36.23 2.02
N LEU A 92 -12.88 -37.18 2.85
CA LEU A 92 -13.01 -38.60 2.55
C LEU A 92 -14.49 -39.04 2.48
N ALA A 93 -15.32 -38.60 3.43
CA ALA A 93 -16.74 -38.93 3.45
C ALA A 93 -17.49 -38.34 2.24
N LEU A 94 -17.13 -37.13 1.82
CA LEU A 94 -17.65 -36.50 0.60
C LEU A 94 -17.22 -37.25 -0.65
N LEU A 95 -15.95 -37.66 -0.79
CA LEU A 95 -15.49 -38.41 -1.96
C LEU A 95 -16.13 -39.80 -2.07
N LEU A 96 -16.16 -40.54 -0.97
CA LEU A 96 -16.70 -41.91 -0.95
C LEU A 96 -18.23 -41.95 -0.93
N GLY A 97 -18.87 -40.91 -0.38
CA GLY A 97 -20.32 -40.87 -0.23
C GLY A 97 -20.74 -41.78 0.91
N PHE A 98 -20.09 -41.56 2.04
CA PHE A 98 -20.27 -42.31 3.28
C PHE A 98 -21.11 -41.50 4.26
N ALA A 99 -22.12 -42.13 4.85
CA ALA A 99 -23.05 -41.53 5.81
C ALA A 99 -23.56 -40.15 5.36
N ARG A 100 -23.93 -40.01 4.07
CA ARG A 100 -24.15 -38.71 3.40
C ARG A 100 -25.06 -37.78 4.20
N LYS A 101 -26.13 -38.29 4.79
CA LYS A 101 -27.03 -37.49 5.63
C LYS A 101 -26.32 -36.89 6.84
N ILE A 102 -25.54 -37.68 7.57
CA ILE A 102 -24.74 -37.16 8.71
C ILE A 102 -23.66 -36.21 8.18
N THR A 103 -22.91 -36.62 7.17
CA THR A 103 -21.80 -35.85 6.60
C THR A 103 -22.23 -34.46 6.16
N TYR A 104 -23.40 -34.33 5.53
CA TYR A 104 -23.87 -33.02 5.09
C TYR A 104 -24.31 -32.13 6.25
N ILE A 105 -24.94 -32.69 7.28
CA ILE A 105 -25.30 -31.94 8.49
C ILE A 105 -24.03 -31.46 9.21
N VAL A 106 -23.10 -32.38 9.46
CA VAL A 106 -21.85 -32.08 10.17
C VAL A 106 -21.02 -31.07 9.39
N GLY A 107 -20.87 -31.25 8.07
CA GLY A 107 -20.14 -30.32 7.23
C GLY A 107 -20.76 -28.93 7.20
N LEU A 108 -22.09 -28.84 7.17
CA LEU A 108 -22.81 -27.56 7.27
C LEU A 108 -22.53 -26.86 8.60
N LEU A 109 -22.66 -27.57 9.72
CA LEU A 109 -22.43 -27.02 11.05
C LEU A 109 -20.96 -26.62 11.26
N PHE A 110 -20.03 -27.42 10.76
CA PHE A 110 -18.60 -27.13 10.82
C PHE A 110 -18.25 -25.89 10.00
N SER A 111 -18.83 -25.74 8.80
CA SER A 111 -18.64 -24.54 7.98
C SER A 111 -19.23 -23.29 8.64
N LEU A 112 -20.41 -23.39 9.28
CA LEU A 112 -20.98 -22.30 10.07
C LEU A 112 -20.08 -21.91 11.26
N LEU A 113 -19.47 -22.91 11.92
CA LEU A 113 -18.56 -22.66 13.03
C LEU A 113 -17.34 -21.87 12.56
N ILE A 114 -16.68 -22.30 11.46
CA ILE A 114 -15.54 -21.59 10.86
C ILE A 114 -15.92 -20.16 10.49
N TRP A 115 -17.06 -20.01 9.80
CA TRP A 115 -17.57 -18.71 9.39
C TRP A 115 -17.80 -17.77 10.57
N SER A 116 -18.44 -18.25 11.64
CA SER A 116 -18.72 -17.46 12.84
C SER A 116 -17.50 -17.23 13.75
N THR A 117 -16.32 -17.75 13.41
CA THR A 117 -15.11 -17.67 14.25
C THR A 117 -13.88 -17.25 13.45
N ALA A 118 -13.21 -18.16 12.75
CA ALA A 118 -11.93 -17.91 12.11
C ALA A 118 -12.01 -17.07 10.81
N GLU A 119 -13.17 -17.04 10.12
CA GLU A 119 -13.37 -16.17 8.95
C GLU A 119 -14.08 -14.85 9.28
N GLY A 120 -14.89 -14.82 10.35
CA GLY A 120 -15.72 -13.67 10.71
C GLY A 120 -16.94 -13.47 9.80
N PHE A 121 -17.83 -12.55 10.17
CA PHE A 121 -19.12 -12.38 9.48
C PHE A 121 -19.05 -11.69 8.10
N GLY A 122 -17.86 -11.28 7.64
CA GLY A 122 -17.63 -10.71 6.30
C GLY A 122 -18.26 -9.34 6.04
N GLY A 123 -18.63 -9.10 4.77
CA GLY A 123 -18.92 -7.81 4.14
C GLY A 123 -20.05 -6.87 4.62
N PRO A 124 -20.95 -7.20 5.57
CA PRO A 124 -21.81 -6.19 6.20
C PRO A 124 -21.15 -5.50 7.40
N TYR A 125 -20.10 -6.12 7.96
CA TYR A 125 -19.57 -5.75 9.27
C TYR A 125 -18.10 -5.37 9.24
N SER A 126 -17.41 -5.63 8.11
CA SER A 126 -16.05 -5.16 7.85
C SER A 126 -16.05 -4.17 6.70
N VAL A 127 -15.59 -2.94 6.94
CA VAL A 127 -15.58 -1.84 5.96
C VAL A 127 -14.69 -2.21 4.76
N GLY A 128 -15.22 -2.08 3.54
CA GLY A 128 -14.51 -2.41 2.29
C GLY A 128 -14.53 -3.89 1.89
N ALA A 129 -15.07 -4.78 2.73
CA ALA A 129 -15.25 -6.18 2.36
C ALA A 129 -16.58 -6.37 1.60
N ASN A 130 -16.50 -6.92 0.40
CA ASN A 130 -17.62 -7.37 -0.42
C ASN A 130 -17.74 -8.91 -0.47
N ASN A 131 -16.92 -9.60 0.31
CA ASN A 131 -16.92 -11.05 0.48
C ASN A 131 -17.63 -11.44 1.79
N ILE A 132 -18.57 -12.37 1.71
CA ILE A 132 -19.34 -12.92 2.83
C ILE A 132 -18.64 -14.08 3.56
N GLY A 133 -17.44 -14.48 3.11
CA GLY A 133 -16.66 -15.60 3.64
C GLY A 133 -16.82 -16.87 2.80
N ALA A 134 -15.73 -17.60 2.59
CA ALA A 134 -15.73 -18.84 1.80
C ALA A 134 -16.54 -19.94 2.50
N ALA A 135 -16.47 -20.04 3.83
CA ALA A 135 -17.22 -21.02 4.60
C ALA A 135 -18.74 -20.84 4.50
N LEU A 136 -19.24 -19.61 4.28
CA LEU A 136 -20.68 -19.41 4.06
C LEU A 136 -21.14 -19.97 2.70
N SER A 137 -20.29 -19.94 1.68
CA SER A 137 -20.57 -20.63 0.41
C SER A 137 -20.64 -22.16 0.60
N TYR A 138 -19.82 -22.71 1.49
CA TYR A 138 -19.82 -24.15 1.81
C TYR A 138 -21.11 -24.57 2.52
N VAL A 139 -21.65 -23.71 3.39
CA VAL A 139 -22.98 -23.91 4.00
C VAL A 139 -24.07 -24.05 2.94
N LEU A 140 -24.06 -23.20 1.91
CA LEU A 140 -25.04 -23.26 0.82
C LEU A 140 -24.89 -24.53 -0.02
N ILE A 141 -23.65 -24.97 -0.29
CA ILE A 141 -23.38 -26.21 -1.02
C ILE A 141 -23.86 -27.43 -0.22
N PHE A 142 -23.58 -27.48 1.09
CA PHE A 142 -24.09 -28.56 1.95
C PHE A 142 -25.62 -28.54 2.03
N ALA A 143 -26.26 -27.37 2.13
CA ALA A 143 -27.71 -27.26 2.09
C ALA A 143 -28.30 -27.78 0.76
N ALA A 144 -27.66 -27.45 -0.36
CA ALA A 144 -28.04 -28.00 -1.67
C ALA A 144 -27.90 -29.53 -1.71
N LEU A 145 -26.81 -30.08 -1.20
CA LEU A 145 -26.60 -31.54 -1.10
C LEU A 145 -27.66 -32.23 -0.22
N ILE A 146 -28.09 -31.59 0.87
CA ILE A 146 -29.20 -32.07 1.71
C ILE A 146 -30.51 -32.10 0.92
N VAL A 147 -30.86 -31.01 0.24
CA VAL A 147 -32.09 -30.93 -0.58
C VAL A 147 -32.07 -31.96 -1.70
N ILE A 148 -30.92 -32.13 -2.38
CA ILE A 148 -30.75 -33.14 -3.43
C ILE A 148 -30.90 -34.55 -2.83
N ASN A 149 -30.32 -34.82 -1.66
CA ASN A 149 -30.44 -36.14 -1.02
C ASN A 149 -31.88 -36.44 -0.55
N GLN A 150 -32.62 -35.41 -0.09
CA GLN A 150 -34.04 -35.51 0.24
C GLN A 150 -34.91 -35.82 -0.98
N ARG A 151 -34.55 -35.32 -2.17
CA ARG A 151 -35.31 -35.57 -3.40
C ARG A 151 -34.91 -36.88 -4.08
N SER A 152 -33.61 -37.10 -4.27
CA SER A 152 -33.06 -38.19 -5.09
C SER A 152 -32.87 -39.51 -4.34
N GLY A 153 -32.69 -39.49 -3.02
CA GLY A 153 -32.50 -40.71 -2.21
C GLY A 153 -31.15 -41.44 -2.43
N PRO A 154 -31.16 -42.78 -2.59
CA PRO A 154 -29.93 -43.57 -2.78
C PRO A 154 -29.16 -43.14 -4.04
N SER A 155 -27.82 -43.08 -3.94
CA SER A 155 -26.97 -42.87 -5.11
C SER A 155 -26.15 -44.12 -5.40
N PRO A 156 -26.25 -44.74 -6.59
CA PRO A 156 -25.48 -45.93 -6.93
C PRO A 156 -23.96 -45.67 -7.00
N TYR A 157 -23.54 -44.41 -6.95
CA TYR A 157 -22.15 -43.97 -6.97
C TYR A 157 -21.63 -43.58 -5.57
N SER A 158 -22.17 -44.18 -4.51
CA SER A 158 -21.81 -43.90 -3.12
C SER A 158 -21.54 -45.18 -2.34
N LEU A 159 -20.62 -45.12 -1.37
CA LEU A 159 -20.37 -46.22 -0.45
C LEU A 159 -21.63 -46.59 0.34
N ASP A 160 -22.47 -45.60 0.66
CA ASP A 160 -23.79 -45.81 1.27
C ASP A 160 -24.67 -46.80 0.51
N TYR A 161 -24.66 -46.78 -0.83
CA TYR A 161 -25.45 -47.71 -1.63
C TYR A 161 -24.98 -49.16 -1.47
N LEU A 162 -23.67 -49.38 -1.42
CA LEU A 162 -23.10 -50.70 -1.18
C LEU A 162 -23.42 -51.19 0.23
N ILE A 163 -23.37 -50.30 1.23
CA ILE A 163 -23.70 -50.65 2.61
C ILE A 163 -25.20 -50.93 2.75
N GLU A 164 -26.08 -50.07 2.22
CA GLU A 164 -27.54 -50.25 2.25
C GLU A 164 -28.00 -51.54 1.57
N SER A 165 -27.29 -51.99 0.52
CA SER A 165 -27.58 -53.25 -0.16
C SER A 165 -27.39 -54.49 0.72
N LYS A 166 -26.50 -54.40 1.73
CA LYS A 166 -26.21 -55.49 2.69
C LYS A 166 -26.86 -55.26 4.05
N TRP A 167 -27.01 -54.01 4.45
CA TRP A 167 -27.59 -53.59 5.72
C TRP A 167 -28.58 -52.43 5.50
N PRO A 168 -29.86 -52.75 5.26
CA PRO A 168 -30.89 -51.73 5.00
C PRO A 168 -31.07 -50.71 6.14
N GLY A 169 -30.70 -51.08 7.37
CA GLY A 169 -30.73 -50.19 8.54
C GLY A 169 -29.73 -49.03 8.46
N TRP A 170 -28.71 -49.09 7.60
CA TRP A 170 -27.76 -47.99 7.37
C TRP A 170 -28.44 -46.72 6.81
N ARG A 171 -29.60 -46.89 6.19
CA ARG A 171 -30.41 -45.81 5.60
C ARG A 171 -30.68 -44.65 6.55
N ARG A 172 -30.78 -44.89 7.86
CA ARG A 172 -30.97 -43.84 8.88
C ARG A 172 -29.87 -42.77 8.88
N PHE A 173 -28.69 -43.12 8.37
CA PHE A 173 -27.48 -42.29 8.32
C PHE A 173 -27.11 -41.80 6.92
N SER A 174 -27.66 -42.39 5.85
CA SER A 174 -27.27 -42.10 4.47
C SER A 174 -28.33 -41.32 3.66
N ALA A 175 -29.62 -41.43 4.00
CA ALA A 175 -30.69 -40.80 3.21
C ALA A 175 -31.85 -40.26 4.06
N TRP A 176 -32.48 -39.18 3.59
CA TRP A 176 -33.79 -38.72 4.10
C TRP A 176 -34.97 -39.34 3.35
N ASN A 177 -34.84 -39.57 2.04
CA ASN A 177 -35.90 -40.21 1.26
C ASN A 177 -35.89 -41.71 1.49
N THR A 178 -36.91 -42.21 2.18
CA THR A 178 -37.09 -43.65 2.46
C THR A 178 -37.97 -44.36 1.44
N ALA A 179 -38.63 -43.62 0.54
CA ALA A 179 -39.60 -44.17 -0.40
C ALA A 179 -38.94 -44.97 -1.54
N ILE A 180 -37.75 -44.57 -1.98
CA ILE A 180 -37.03 -45.23 -3.09
C ILE A 180 -36.04 -46.25 -2.52
N ARG A 181 -36.11 -47.52 -2.94
CA ARG A 181 -35.16 -48.56 -2.49
C ARG A 181 -33.87 -48.52 -3.32
N PRO A 182 -32.70 -48.93 -2.77
CA PRO A 182 -31.45 -48.92 -3.52
C PRO A 182 -31.54 -49.79 -4.79
N THR A 183 -32.26 -50.91 -4.72
CA THR A 183 -32.50 -51.82 -5.85
C THR A 183 -33.26 -51.19 -7.02
N GLU A 184 -33.95 -50.06 -6.79
CA GLU A 184 -34.74 -49.35 -7.80
C GLU A 184 -33.88 -48.33 -8.58
N VAL A 185 -32.70 -47.97 -8.08
CA VAL A 185 -31.80 -46.99 -8.70
C VAL A 185 -30.63 -47.70 -9.39
N LYS A 186 -30.62 -47.68 -10.73
CA LYS A 186 -29.57 -48.33 -11.54
C LYS A 186 -28.52 -47.33 -12.02
N HIS A 187 -27.29 -47.83 -12.27
CA HIS A 187 -26.26 -47.04 -12.92
C HIS A 187 -26.70 -46.58 -14.31
N LEU A 188 -26.41 -45.31 -14.64
CA LEU A 188 -26.59 -44.77 -16.00
C LEU A 188 -25.57 -45.38 -16.97
N SER A 189 -25.82 -45.33 -18.27
CA SER A 189 -24.86 -45.82 -19.27
C SER A 189 -23.59 -44.96 -19.29
N TRP A 190 -22.45 -45.56 -19.69
CA TRP A 190 -21.16 -44.87 -19.76
C TRP A 190 -21.18 -43.62 -20.67
N ARG A 191 -22.04 -43.60 -21.69
CA ARG A 191 -22.24 -42.45 -22.58
C ARG A 191 -22.72 -41.19 -21.85
N VAL A 192 -23.38 -41.36 -20.70
CA VAL A 192 -23.86 -40.25 -19.85
C VAL A 192 -22.89 -39.98 -18.70
N GLN A 193 -22.21 -41.00 -18.18
CA GLN A 193 -21.23 -40.85 -17.10
C GLN A 193 -19.95 -40.14 -17.57
N GLY A 194 -19.47 -40.42 -18.79
CA GLY A 194 -18.24 -39.86 -19.35
C GLY A 194 -18.21 -38.33 -19.38
N PRO A 195 -19.24 -37.65 -19.91
CA PRO A 195 -19.31 -36.19 -19.89
C PRO A 195 -19.35 -35.58 -18.48
N ALA A 196 -20.04 -36.21 -17.53
CA ALA A 196 -20.10 -35.74 -16.14
C ALA A 196 -18.73 -35.86 -15.44
N LEU A 197 -18.03 -36.97 -15.65
CA LEU A 197 -16.66 -37.19 -15.18
C LEU A 197 -15.67 -36.19 -15.79
N ALA A 198 -15.79 -35.92 -17.09
CA ALA A 198 -14.96 -34.90 -17.76
C ALA A 198 -15.20 -33.50 -17.16
N GLY A 199 -16.45 -33.14 -16.86
CA GLY A 199 -16.79 -31.88 -16.21
C GLY A 199 -16.17 -31.74 -14.81
N VAL A 200 -16.18 -32.81 -14.00
CA VAL A 200 -15.51 -32.81 -12.69
C VAL A 200 -13.99 -32.68 -12.86
N LEU A 201 -13.37 -33.40 -13.80
CA LEU A 201 -11.93 -33.31 -14.06
C LEU A 201 -11.49 -31.91 -14.50
N VAL A 202 -12.27 -31.23 -15.33
CA VAL A 202 -12.00 -29.84 -15.73
C VAL A 202 -12.07 -28.90 -14.53
N LEU A 203 -13.07 -29.04 -13.67
CA LEU A 203 -13.19 -28.24 -12.45
C LEU A 203 -11.99 -28.45 -11.52
N VAL A 204 -11.55 -29.70 -11.36
CA VAL A 204 -10.37 -30.04 -10.56
C VAL A 204 -9.10 -29.42 -11.14
N ALA A 205 -8.93 -29.48 -12.46
CA ALA A 205 -7.80 -28.85 -13.14
C ALA A 205 -7.79 -27.33 -12.93
N LEU A 206 -8.95 -26.67 -13.01
CA LEU A 206 -9.09 -25.23 -12.75
C LEU A 206 -8.78 -24.87 -11.29
N LEU A 207 -9.25 -25.66 -10.33
CA LEU A 207 -8.97 -25.45 -8.91
C LEU A 207 -7.48 -25.66 -8.58
N LEU A 208 -6.84 -26.68 -9.17
CA LEU A 208 -5.41 -26.94 -9.02
C LEU A 208 -4.57 -25.85 -9.69
N ALA A 209 -4.98 -25.35 -10.85
CA ALA A 209 -4.32 -24.22 -11.51
C ALA A 209 -4.46 -22.92 -10.69
N GLY A 210 -5.64 -22.66 -10.13
CA GLY A 210 -5.86 -21.54 -9.22
C GLY A 210 -5.02 -21.63 -7.94
N LEU A 211 -4.93 -22.82 -7.33
CA LEU A 211 -4.09 -23.07 -6.16
C LEU A 211 -2.60 -22.93 -6.48
N HIS A 212 -2.14 -23.47 -7.62
CA HIS A 212 -0.77 -23.32 -8.07
C HIS A 212 -0.43 -21.84 -8.30
N SER A 213 -1.34 -21.08 -8.90
CA SER A 213 -1.22 -19.62 -9.05
C SER A 213 -1.16 -18.89 -7.71
N ALA A 214 -1.97 -19.29 -6.73
CA ALA A 214 -2.02 -18.67 -5.41
C ALA A 214 -0.76 -18.97 -4.58
N LEU A 215 -0.21 -20.18 -4.67
CA LEU A 215 1.01 -20.59 -3.96
C LEU A 215 2.30 -20.04 -4.59
N HIS A 216 2.24 -19.60 -5.85
CA HIS A 216 3.35 -18.98 -6.57
C HIS A 216 3.12 -17.49 -6.84
N VAL A 217 2.27 -16.84 -6.04
CA VAL A 217 2.17 -15.38 -6.04
C VAL A 217 3.53 -14.82 -5.68
N GLN A 218 4.18 -14.19 -6.65
CA GLN A 218 5.44 -13.49 -6.44
C GLN A 218 5.22 -12.34 -5.47
N SER A 219 6.19 -12.10 -4.58
CA SER A 219 6.26 -10.86 -3.82
C SER A 219 6.07 -9.67 -4.77
N PRO A 220 5.29 -8.64 -4.38
CA PRO A 220 5.03 -7.52 -5.26
C PRO A 220 6.35 -6.97 -5.81
N SER A 221 6.40 -6.75 -7.13
CA SER A 221 7.55 -6.12 -7.79
C SER A 221 7.87 -4.78 -7.12
N PRO A 222 9.09 -4.23 -7.21
CA PRO A 222 9.39 -2.88 -6.73
C PRO A 222 8.41 -1.82 -7.26
N THR A 223 7.81 -2.05 -8.43
CA THR A 223 6.74 -1.21 -9.02
C THR A 223 5.39 -1.40 -8.33
N ALA A 224 5.03 -2.63 -7.94
CA ALA A 224 3.83 -2.91 -7.13
C ALA A 224 4.05 -2.53 -5.65
N ALA A 225 5.30 -2.56 -5.17
CA ALA A 225 5.71 -2.02 -3.89
C ALA A 225 5.69 -0.49 -3.92
N ALA A 226 6.10 0.16 -5.03
CA ALA A 226 5.99 1.60 -5.27
C ALA A 226 4.54 2.06 -5.54
N ALA A 227 3.68 1.19 -6.06
CA ALA A 227 2.23 1.41 -6.14
C ALA A 227 1.50 1.07 -4.81
N ALA A 228 2.18 0.32 -3.92
CA ALA A 228 1.76 0.10 -2.53
C ALA A 228 2.35 1.15 -1.58
N VAL A 229 3.32 1.96 -2.05
CA VAL A 229 3.53 3.33 -1.57
C VAL A 229 2.38 4.16 -2.15
N THR A 230 1.80 4.99 -1.32
CA THR A 230 0.35 5.14 -1.25
C THR A 230 -0.22 5.88 -2.45
N PRO A 231 -1.39 5.46 -3.00
CA PRO A 231 -2.06 6.12 -4.12
C PRO A 231 -2.53 7.58 -3.86
N LEU A 232 -2.11 8.19 -2.76
CA LEU A 232 -2.54 9.48 -2.27
C LEU A 232 -1.78 10.66 -2.89
N SER A 233 -0.45 10.57 -3.04
CA SER A 233 0.35 11.69 -3.57
C SER A 233 0.98 11.44 -4.95
N LEU A 234 1.09 10.18 -5.40
CA LEU A 234 1.51 9.85 -6.77
C LEU A 234 0.37 10.01 -7.81
N ALA A 235 -0.88 10.21 -7.37
CA ALA A 235 -2.05 10.26 -8.25
C ALA A 235 -2.47 11.68 -8.69
N SER A 236 -2.05 12.75 -8.01
CA SER A 236 -2.33 14.13 -8.45
C SER A 236 -1.08 14.77 -9.04
N SER A 237 -1.10 15.00 -10.36
CA SER A 237 -0.10 15.82 -11.07
C SER A 237 -0.37 17.32 -10.91
N GLN A 238 -1.41 17.71 -10.18
CA GLN A 238 -1.76 19.10 -9.93
C GLN A 238 -1.00 19.62 -8.70
N PRO A 239 -0.58 20.89 -8.72
CA PRO A 239 0.01 21.50 -7.53
C PRO A 239 -1.03 21.57 -6.40
N ILE A 240 -0.56 21.63 -5.15
CA ILE A 240 -1.45 22.00 -4.04
C ILE A 240 -1.94 23.44 -4.20
N ASP A 241 -3.20 23.70 -3.84
CA ASP A 241 -3.82 25.01 -4.04
C ASP A 241 -3.11 26.14 -3.28
N LYS A 242 -2.69 25.86 -2.04
CA LYS A 242 -2.03 26.83 -1.17
C LYS A 242 -0.98 26.17 -0.29
N ALA A 243 0.27 26.59 -0.43
CA ALA A 243 1.32 26.24 0.53
C ALA A 243 1.19 27.06 1.82
N ARG A 244 1.70 26.48 2.90
CA ARG A 244 1.88 27.17 4.17
C ARG A 244 3.04 28.15 4.08
N ASP A 245 2.93 29.25 4.80
CA ASP A 245 4.04 30.16 4.98
C ASP A 245 5.07 29.52 5.90
N ALA A 246 6.27 29.25 5.37
CA ALA A 246 7.38 28.73 6.14
C ALA A 246 8.16 29.83 6.86
N ARG A 247 7.89 31.12 6.64
CA ARG A 247 8.68 32.20 7.24
C ARG A 247 8.60 32.15 8.76
N LEU A 248 9.77 32.31 9.41
CA LEU A 248 9.84 32.45 10.86
C LEU A 248 9.02 33.69 11.26
N PRO A 249 8.00 33.54 12.14
CA PRO A 249 7.23 34.69 12.59
C PRO A 249 8.12 35.68 13.36
N PRO A 250 7.74 36.97 13.44
CA PRO A 250 8.51 37.95 14.20
C PRO A 250 8.73 37.53 15.65
N LEU A 251 9.91 37.86 16.20
CA LEU A 251 10.22 37.62 17.61
C LEU A 251 9.25 38.43 18.49
N THR A 252 8.63 37.77 19.47
CA THR A 252 7.73 38.46 20.39
C THR A 252 8.55 39.30 21.39
N PRO A 253 8.33 40.63 21.48
CA PRO A 253 9.09 41.50 22.37
C PRO A 253 8.66 41.35 23.84
N GLY A 254 9.53 41.77 24.77
CA GLY A 254 9.26 41.80 26.22
C GLY A 254 9.93 40.66 26.99
N ASP A 255 9.70 40.58 28.31
CA ASP A 255 10.26 39.55 29.18
C ASP A 255 9.38 38.29 29.27
N SER A 256 8.12 38.41 28.86
CA SER A 256 7.13 37.33 28.83
C SER A 256 6.35 37.31 27.52
N VAL A 257 5.99 36.11 27.08
CA VAL A 257 5.26 35.85 25.83
C VAL A 257 4.00 35.06 26.16
N GLU A 258 2.84 35.59 25.80
CA GLU A 258 1.55 34.89 25.90
C GLU A 258 1.36 34.01 24.67
N VAL A 259 1.03 32.73 24.90
CA VAL A 259 0.83 31.72 23.87
C VAL A 259 -0.52 31.07 24.09
N ASP A 260 -1.51 31.50 23.31
CA ASP A 260 -2.86 30.92 23.34
C ASP A 260 -2.98 29.87 22.22
N ILE A 261 -3.16 28.61 22.60
CA ILE A 261 -3.28 27.48 21.66
C ILE A 261 -4.65 26.83 21.83
N ALA A 262 -5.41 26.81 20.75
CA ALA A 262 -6.68 26.09 20.68
C ALA A 262 -6.46 24.71 20.04
N VAL A 263 -6.88 23.65 20.73
CA VAL A 263 -6.97 22.30 20.17
C VAL A 263 -8.29 22.14 19.44
N SER A 264 -8.28 21.58 18.24
CA SER A 264 -9.51 21.29 17.50
C SER A 264 -9.34 20.20 16.45
N ASP A 265 -10.44 19.51 16.15
CA ASP A 265 -10.53 18.57 15.03
C ASP A 265 -10.75 19.37 13.74
N GLN A 266 -9.88 19.19 12.76
CA GLN A 266 -9.92 19.93 11.49
C GLN A 266 -9.80 18.98 10.31
N THR A 267 -10.47 19.34 9.21
CA THR A 267 -10.16 18.73 7.91
C THR A 267 -9.09 19.57 7.24
N VAL A 268 -7.92 18.99 6.99
CA VAL A 268 -6.76 19.67 6.38
C VAL A 268 -6.38 19.01 5.06
N GLU A 269 -5.88 19.78 4.11
CA GLU A 269 -5.32 19.22 2.87
C GLU A 269 -3.89 18.72 3.14
N ILE A 270 -3.63 17.45 2.85
CA ILE A 270 -2.32 16.80 3.06
C ILE A 270 -1.56 16.53 1.77
N ALA A 271 -2.28 16.44 0.65
CA ALA A 271 -1.73 16.42 -0.71
C ALA A 271 -2.77 17.02 -1.66
N SER A 272 -2.40 17.33 -2.90
CA SER A 272 -3.30 17.96 -3.89
C SER A 272 -4.63 17.21 -4.02
N GLY A 273 -5.71 17.85 -3.56
CA GLY A 273 -7.07 17.31 -3.57
C GLY A 273 -7.36 16.25 -2.50
N VAL A 274 -6.44 16.00 -1.58
CA VAL A 274 -6.53 14.98 -0.53
C VAL A 274 -6.75 15.65 0.81
N GLN A 275 -7.87 15.32 1.46
CA GLN A 275 -8.23 15.83 2.76
C GLN A 275 -7.95 14.81 3.86
N TYR A 276 -7.62 15.27 5.06
CA TYR A 276 -7.35 14.44 6.24
C TYR A 276 -8.07 14.97 7.47
N GLN A 277 -8.68 14.09 8.26
CA GLN A 277 -9.27 14.41 9.57
C GLN A 277 -8.16 14.49 10.63
N ALA A 278 -7.59 15.68 10.80
CA ALA A 278 -6.49 15.95 11.70
C ALA A 278 -6.96 16.42 13.09
N TRP A 279 -6.12 16.16 14.09
CA TRP A 279 -6.17 16.82 15.38
C TRP A 279 -5.09 17.89 15.41
N THR A 280 -5.46 19.11 15.76
CA THR A 280 -4.60 20.27 15.49
C THR A 280 -4.40 21.15 16.70
N PHE A 281 -3.21 21.74 16.78
CA PHE A 281 -2.98 22.95 17.55
C PHE A 281 -3.18 24.16 16.62
N GLY A 282 -4.00 25.14 17.01
CA GLY A 282 -4.21 26.36 16.22
C GLY A 282 -4.86 26.13 14.85
N LYS A 283 -5.73 25.12 14.73
CA LYS A 283 -6.50 24.76 13.52
C LYS A 283 -5.67 24.35 12.30
N SER A 284 -4.43 23.90 12.53
CA SER A 284 -3.46 23.77 11.46
C SER A 284 -2.40 22.72 11.80
N VAL A 285 -1.80 22.08 10.78
CA VAL A 285 -0.70 21.10 10.94
C VAL A 285 0.47 21.53 10.06
N PRO A 286 1.66 21.82 10.62
CA PRO A 286 1.95 21.90 12.05
C PRO A 286 1.13 23.01 12.71
N GLY A 287 1.07 22.99 14.04
CA GLY A 287 0.54 24.10 14.82
C GLY A 287 1.34 25.39 14.65
N PRO A 288 0.89 26.50 15.24
CA PRO A 288 1.56 27.80 15.16
C PRO A 288 3.04 27.71 15.55
N VAL A 289 3.91 28.33 14.76
CA VAL A 289 5.31 28.50 15.15
C VAL A 289 5.37 29.53 16.27
N ILE A 290 5.99 29.16 17.38
CA ILE A 290 6.21 30.04 18.53
C ILE A 290 7.65 30.55 18.45
N HIS A 291 7.83 31.87 18.46
CA HIS A 291 9.16 32.48 18.37
C HIS A 291 9.43 33.36 19.60
N VAL A 292 10.40 32.91 20.40
CA VAL A 292 10.80 33.51 21.67
C VAL A 292 12.33 33.62 21.74
N ARG A 293 12.83 34.32 22.76
CA ARG A 293 14.25 34.46 23.07
C ARG A 293 14.58 33.76 24.36
N GLN A 294 15.79 33.20 24.43
CA GLN A 294 16.35 32.59 25.62
C GLN A 294 16.22 33.54 26.83
N GLY A 295 15.65 33.03 27.91
CA GLY A 295 15.38 33.77 29.14
C GLY A 295 13.97 34.35 29.24
N GLN A 296 13.19 34.41 28.14
CA GLN A 296 11.80 34.83 28.22
C GLN A 296 10.94 33.79 28.95
N THR A 297 9.92 34.28 29.65
CA THR A 297 8.87 33.45 30.25
C THR A 297 7.77 33.20 29.22
N VAL A 298 7.46 31.96 28.92
CA VAL A 298 6.37 31.56 28.03
C VAL A 298 5.16 31.21 28.88
N ASN A 299 4.09 32.00 28.76
CA ASN A 299 2.82 31.80 29.44
C ASN A 299 1.85 31.13 28.46
N VAL A 300 1.55 29.86 28.68
CA VAL A 300 0.74 29.04 27.79
C VAL A 300 -0.69 28.98 28.33
N THR A 301 -1.66 29.29 27.46
CA THR A 301 -3.06 28.90 27.64
C THR A 301 -3.39 27.84 26.58
N LEU A 302 -3.70 26.62 27.01
CA LEU A 302 -4.20 25.58 26.13
C LEU A 302 -5.70 25.40 26.36
N THR A 303 -6.50 25.49 25.31
CA THR A 303 -7.96 25.29 25.36
C THR A 303 -8.36 24.14 24.44
N ASN A 304 -9.12 23.17 24.95
CA ASN A 304 -9.55 22.02 24.17
C ASN A 304 -10.96 22.20 23.58
N HIS A 305 -11.04 22.38 22.26
CA HIS A 305 -12.29 22.37 21.50
C HIS A 305 -12.46 21.10 20.65
N GLY A 306 -11.57 20.12 20.81
CA GLY A 306 -11.64 18.83 20.13
C GLY A 306 -12.66 17.89 20.77
N SER A 307 -12.81 16.71 20.16
CA SER A 307 -13.76 15.68 20.61
C SER A 307 -13.20 14.75 21.71
N MET A 308 -11.90 14.79 21.96
CA MET A 308 -11.21 13.94 22.95
C MET A 308 -10.25 14.73 23.82
N GLN A 309 -9.68 14.08 24.83
CA GLN A 309 -8.70 14.70 25.73
C GLN A 309 -7.36 14.95 25.02
N HIS A 310 -6.70 16.04 25.38
CA HIS A 310 -5.43 16.45 24.81
C HIS A 310 -4.54 17.11 25.86
N SER A 311 -3.24 17.12 25.62
CA SER A 311 -2.25 17.86 26.42
C SER A 311 -1.22 18.49 25.48
N ILE A 312 -0.21 19.13 26.03
CA ILE A 312 0.89 19.69 25.25
C ILE A 312 2.21 19.53 26.01
N ASP A 313 3.22 19.01 25.33
CA ASP A 313 4.61 18.87 25.77
C ASP A 313 5.47 19.82 24.94
N PHE A 314 6.26 20.67 25.60
CA PHE A 314 7.25 21.52 24.97
C PHE A 314 8.66 21.02 25.27
N HIS A 315 9.42 20.66 24.23
CA HIS A 315 10.82 20.25 24.43
C HIS A 315 11.73 21.42 24.87
N ALA A 316 11.26 22.66 24.72
CA ALA A 316 11.91 23.86 25.26
C ALA A 316 11.66 24.08 26.77
N ALA A 317 10.74 23.31 27.39
CA ALA A 317 10.39 23.44 28.80
C ALA A 317 11.15 22.41 29.67
N ILE A 318 11.79 22.89 30.73
CA ILE A 318 12.40 22.02 31.76
C ILE A 318 11.44 21.94 32.93
N THR A 319 10.52 20.97 32.90
CA THR A 319 9.48 20.83 33.92
C THR A 319 9.00 19.39 34.09
N PRO A 320 8.51 18.97 35.27
CA PRO A 320 7.92 17.64 35.44
C PRO A 320 6.65 17.47 34.58
N PRO A 321 6.56 16.42 33.73
CA PRO A 321 5.38 16.19 32.89
C PRO A 321 4.08 16.07 33.68
N SER A 322 4.13 15.45 34.87
CA SER A 322 2.95 15.26 35.74
C SER A 322 2.33 16.56 36.27
N LEU A 323 3.04 17.69 36.18
CA LEU A 323 2.56 18.98 36.65
C LEU A 323 2.04 19.88 35.53
N HIS A 324 2.58 19.74 34.30
CA HIS A 324 2.33 20.70 33.21
C HIS A 324 1.78 20.08 31.93
N TYR A 325 1.94 18.76 31.72
CA TYR A 325 1.47 18.05 30.53
C TYR A 325 0.24 17.22 30.88
N VAL A 326 -0.63 17.80 31.70
CA VAL A 326 -1.87 17.18 32.16
C VAL A 326 -2.89 17.20 31.03
N ASP A 327 -3.62 16.10 30.87
CA ASP A 327 -4.72 16.01 29.92
C ASP A 327 -5.85 16.98 30.30
N ILE A 328 -6.34 17.72 29.32
CA ILE A 328 -7.55 18.53 29.41
C ILE A 328 -8.66 17.89 28.57
N MET A 329 -9.83 17.73 29.17
CA MET A 329 -11.02 17.19 28.51
C MET A 329 -11.61 18.19 27.51
N PRO A 330 -12.48 17.76 26.58
CA PRO A 330 -13.24 18.68 25.72
C PRO A 330 -13.95 19.77 26.52
N GLY A 331 -13.73 21.03 26.14
CA GLY A 331 -14.27 22.23 26.80
C GLY A 331 -13.40 22.78 27.95
N GLU A 332 -12.36 22.07 28.37
CA GLU A 332 -11.48 22.53 29.44
C GLU A 332 -10.34 23.42 28.92
N SER A 333 -9.69 24.13 29.85
CA SER A 333 -8.49 24.91 29.57
C SER A 333 -7.50 24.78 30.73
N ILE A 334 -6.21 24.77 30.39
CA ILE A 334 -5.12 24.81 31.36
C ILE A 334 -4.21 26.01 31.07
N LYS A 335 -3.66 26.58 32.13
CA LYS A 335 -2.66 27.65 32.07
C LYS A 335 -1.43 27.25 32.84
N PHE A 336 -0.26 27.47 32.24
CA PHE A 336 1.02 27.26 32.91
C PHE A 336 2.10 28.12 32.28
N SER A 337 3.23 28.24 32.97
CA SER A 337 4.36 29.03 32.49
C SER A 337 5.67 28.27 32.64
N PHE A 338 6.60 28.52 31.73
CA PHE A 338 7.99 28.05 31.84
C PHE A 338 8.95 29.11 31.31
N VAL A 339 10.22 29.05 31.73
CA VAL A 339 11.28 29.92 31.19
C VAL A 339 12.00 29.17 30.08
N ALA A 340 12.13 29.77 28.90
CA ALA A 340 12.89 29.22 27.78
C ALA A 340 14.40 29.34 28.06
N LYS A 341 14.97 28.39 28.82
CA LYS A 341 16.36 28.48 29.32
C LYS A 341 17.42 28.13 28.29
N VAL A 342 17.07 27.29 27.32
CA VAL A 342 18.00 26.73 26.33
C VAL A 342 17.61 27.26 24.95
N PRO A 343 18.54 27.85 24.17
CA PRO A 343 18.26 28.29 22.83
C PRO A 343 18.22 27.11 21.87
N GLY A 344 17.40 27.21 20.83
CA GLY A 344 17.27 26.11 19.90
C GLY A 344 16.02 26.12 19.03
N ALA A 345 15.91 25.07 18.21
CA ALA A 345 14.69 24.71 17.49
C ALA A 345 14.13 23.45 18.14
N PHE A 346 12.94 23.56 18.74
CA PHE A 346 12.36 22.48 19.52
C PHE A 346 10.97 22.10 19.02
N LEU A 347 10.65 20.83 19.14
CA LEU A 347 9.29 20.33 18.96
C LEU A 347 8.42 20.73 20.16
N TYR A 348 7.15 21.01 19.89
CA TYR A 348 6.09 20.79 20.87
C TYR A 348 5.05 19.86 20.26
N HIS A 349 4.45 18.99 21.08
CA HIS A 349 3.49 18.01 20.61
C HIS A 349 2.49 17.61 21.70
N CYS A 350 1.42 16.91 21.34
CA CYS A 350 0.49 16.37 22.33
C CYS A 350 1.12 15.22 23.12
N GLY A 351 0.96 15.23 24.45
CA GLY A 351 1.50 14.23 25.39
C GLY A 351 0.50 13.17 25.82
N THR A 352 -0.75 13.24 25.35
CA THR A 352 -1.84 12.33 25.74
C THR A 352 -1.62 10.91 25.16
N PRO A 353 -1.73 9.85 25.98
CA PRO A 353 -1.68 8.48 25.48
C PRO A 353 -2.89 8.08 24.60
N PRO A 354 -2.71 7.32 23.51
CA PRO A 354 -1.44 6.89 22.93
C PRO A 354 -0.74 8.03 22.16
N VAL A 355 0.43 8.46 22.62
CA VAL A 355 1.15 9.63 22.07
C VAL A 355 1.40 9.49 20.56
N LEU A 356 1.74 8.28 20.10
CA LEU A 356 1.93 7.96 18.68
C LEU A 356 0.72 8.40 17.83
N LEU A 357 -0.50 8.10 18.29
CA LEU A 357 -1.73 8.43 17.58
C LEU A 357 -1.95 9.95 17.52
N HIS A 358 -1.66 10.65 18.61
CA HIS A 358 -1.85 12.10 18.67
C HIS A 358 -0.87 12.86 17.76
N ILE A 359 0.41 12.50 17.80
CA ILE A 359 1.42 13.12 16.93
C ILE A 359 1.12 12.81 15.46
N ALA A 360 0.87 11.54 15.13
CA ALA A 360 0.60 11.12 13.75
C ALA A 360 -0.68 11.73 13.15
N ASN A 361 -1.63 12.16 13.98
CA ASN A 361 -2.83 12.89 13.55
C ASN A 361 -2.62 14.40 13.40
N GLY A 362 -1.40 14.90 13.58
CA GLY A 362 -1.04 16.30 13.32
C GLY A 362 -0.82 17.19 14.54
N MET A 363 -0.82 16.63 15.76
CA MET A 363 -0.65 17.42 16.99
C MET A 363 0.82 17.70 17.31
N TYR A 364 1.46 18.50 16.46
CA TYR A 364 2.83 18.95 16.63
C TYR A 364 3.05 20.36 16.07
N GLY A 365 4.09 21.04 16.53
CA GLY A 365 4.55 22.31 15.99
C GLY A 365 5.96 22.65 16.46
N ALA A 366 6.47 23.81 16.05
CA ALA A 366 7.83 24.25 16.40
C ALA A 366 7.82 25.43 17.37
N ILE A 367 8.68 25.38 18.37
CA ILE A 367 9.08 26.54 19.18
C ILE A 367 10.55 26.86 18.92
N ILE A 368 10.80 28.08 18.44
CA ILE A 368 12.12 28.60 18.15
C ILE A 368 12.52 29.53 19.30
N VAL A 369 13.64 29.21 19.95
CA VAL A 369 14.22 29.97 21.05
C VAL A 369 15.53 30.59 20.57
N ASP A 370 15.48 31.87 20.19
CA ASP A 370 16.66 32.63 19.81
C ASP A 370 17.67 32.68 20.98
N PRO A 371 18.97 32.50 20.73
CA PRO A 371 20.00 32.64 21.76
C PRO A 371 20.07 34.05 22.32
N ALA A 372 20.43 34.15 23.61
CA ALA A 372 20.63 35.44 24.26
C ALA A 372 21.72 36.27 23.56
N THR A 373 22.77 35.60 23.10
CA THR A 373 23.74 36.17 22.14
C THR A 373 23.21 35.96 20.74
N ALA A 374 22.86 37.06 20.06
CA ALA A 374 22.27 37.02 18.74
C ALA A 374 23.15 36.27 17.73
N LEU A 375 22.51 35.40 16.95
CA LEU A 375 23.10 34.80 15.75
C LEU A 375 23.36 35.88 14.68
N PRO A 376 24.20 35.59 13.67
CA PRO A 376 24.31 36.43 12.49
C PRO A 376 22.93 36.71 11.90
N SER A 377 22.70 37.96 11.46
CA SER A 377 21.43 38.36 10.85
C SER A 377 21.22 37.59 9.56
N ALA A 378 20.19 36.74 9.53
CA ALA A 378 19.71 36.12 8.31
C ALA A 378 18.84 37.12 7.55
N ALA A 379 18.96 37.14 6.22
CA ALA A 379 18.06 37.92 5.38
C ALA A 379 16.69 37.24 5.27
N GLU A 380 16.69 35.91 5.25
CA GLU A 380 15.51 35.07 5.17
C GLU A 380 15.60 33.94 6.19
N SER A 381 14.53 33.73 6.96
CA SER A 381 14.43 32.68 7.98
C SER A 381 13.19 31.84 7.73
N TYR A 382 13.35 30.52 7.58
CA TYR A 382 12.26 29.59 7.34
C TYR A 382 12.22 28.48 8.39
N VAL A 383 11.03 28.00 8.73
CA VAL A 383 10.77 26.89 9.64
C VAL A 383 10.15 25.75 8.86
N LEU A 384 10.83 24.60 8.86
CA LEU A 384 10.43 23.38 8.18
C LEU A 384 10.21 22.29 9.23
N VAL A 385 8.96 21.89 9.43
CA VAL A 385 8.61 20.81 10.34
C VAL A 385 8.34 19.56 9.52
N GLN A 386 9.22 18.57 9.59
CA GLN A 386 9.00 17.29 8.94
C GLN A 386 8.01 16.44 9.75
N GLY A 387 7.07 15.78 9.07
CA GLY A 387 6.12 14.87 9.69
C GLY A 387 5.68 13.76 8.75
N GLU A 388 4.96 12.79 9.30
CA GLU A 388 4.49 11.58 8.61
C GLU A 388 2.96 11.49 8.66
N TRP A 389 2.33 11.15 7.53
CA TRP A 389 0.91 10.82 7.47
C TRP A 389 0.69 9.32 7.31
N TYR A 390 -0.19 8.76 8.14
CA TYR A 390 -0.56 7.34 8.13
C TYR A 390 -2.05 7.25 7.88
N THR A 391 -2.45 6.95 6.66
CA THR A 391 -3.80 7.20 6.15
C THR A 391 -4.59 5.91 5.96
N GLN A 392 -5.89 6.00 6.26
CA GLN A 392 -6.94 5.09 5.80
C GLN A 392 -8.06 5.91 5.17
N GLN A 393 -8.67 5.38 4.13
CA GLN A 393 -9.74 6.06 3.40
C GLN A 393 -11.04 6.06 4.20
N VAL A 394 -11.61 7.26 4.40
CA VAL A 394 -12.92 7.45 5.03
C VAL A 394 -14.01 7.53 3.97
N ALA A 395 -13.87 8.47 3.01
CA ALA A 395 -14.83 8.66 1.92
C ALA A 395 -14.20 9.49 0.79
N GLY A 396 -14.21 8.98 -0.44
CA GLY A 396 -13.61 9.70 -1.58
C GLY A 396 -12.13 10.04 -1.30
N GLN A 397 -11.76 11.32 -1.39
CA GLN A 397 -10.40 11.80 -1.08
C GLN A 397 -10.22 12.22 0.40
N LEU A 398 -11.21 11.95 1.26
CA LEU A 398 -11.09 12.16 2.71
C LEU A 398 -10.45 10.95 3.39
N MET A 399 -9.38 11.22 4.11
CA MET A 399 -8.55 10.27 4.85
C MET A 399 -8.64 10.52 6.37
N ALA A 400 -8.27 9.51 7.15
CA ALA A 400 -8.07 9.58 8.60
C ALA A 400 -6.87 8.71 9.00
N GLY A 401 -6.50 8.74 10.28
CA GLY A 401 -5.34 8.00 10.80
C GLY A 401 -5.52 6.49 10.81
N ASP A 402 -4.55 5.74 10.27
CA ASP A 402 -4.43 4.28 10.40
C ASP A 402 -3.39 3.92 11.47
N TYR A 403 -3.86 3.51 12.64
CA TYR A 403 -2.99 3.18 13.77
C TYR A 403 -2.10 1.94 13.53
N GLY A 404 -2.55 0.98 12.71
CA GLY A 404 -1.74 -0.20 12.36
C GLY A 404 -0.53 0.20 11.51
N LYS A 405 -0.71 1.10 10.55
CA LYS A 405 0.39 1.66 9.77
C LYS A 405 1.35 2.48 10.63
N MET A 406 0.83 3.26 11.58
CA MET A 406 1.64 4.02 12.55
C MET A 406 2.57 3.08 13.32
N GLN A 407 2.03 1.98 13.87
CA GLN A 407 2.83 0.99 14.62
C GLN A 407 3.85 0.27 13.74
N ALA A 408 3.54 0.06 12.46
CA ALA A 408 4.44 -0.57 11.50
C ALA A 408 5.49 0.38 10.89
N MET A 409 5.45 1.68 11.24
CA MET A 409 6.29 2.73 10.65
C MET A 409 6.23 2.74 9.10
N ARG A 410 5.02 2.58 8.56
CA ARG A 410 4.73 2.62 7.12
C ARG A 410 3.90 3.85 6.77
N PRO A 411 4.49 5.05 6.71
CA PRO A 411 3.74 6.23 6.35
C PRO A 411 3.37 6.21 4.87
N ASP A 412 2.28 6.89 4.59
CA ASP A 412 1.76 7.09 3.25
C ASP A 412 2.24 8.38 2.62
N GLU A 413 2.65 9.35 3.44
CA GLU A 413 3.33 10.57 3.03
C GLU A 413 4.35 10.96 4.09
N VAL A 414 5.46 11.55 3.64
CA VAL A 414 6.43 12.23 4.49
C VAL A 414 6.54 13.64 3.95
N VAL A 415 6.37 14.64 4.82
CA VAL A 415 6.06 16.00 4.36
C VAL A 415 6.83 17.04 5.17
N PHE A 416 7.13 18.17 4.55
CA PHE A 416 7.50 19.38 5.28
C PHE A 416 6.25 20.24 5.46
N ASN A 417 6.00 20.71 6.68
CA ASN A 417 4.86 21.56 7.07
C ASN A 417 3.48 20.98 6.68
N GLY A 418 3.29 19.68 6.85
CA GLY A 418 1.97 19.04 6.87
C GLY A 418 1.35 18.71 5.51
N ALA A 419 1.96 19.11 4.39
CA ALA A 419 1.46 18.78 3.06
C ALA A 419 2.57 18.34 2.09
N ALA A 420 2.32 17.25 1.37
CA ALA A 420 3.24 16.65 0.41
C ALA A 420 3.52 17.61 -0.74
N PHE A 421 4.81 17.75 -1.09
CA PHE A 421 5.31 18.55 -2.22
C PHE A 421 4.99 20.05 -2.19
N GLN A 422 4.43 20.59 -1.12
CA GLN A 422 3.93 21.98 -1.13
C GLN A 422 5.01 23.01 -1.48
N TYR A 423 6.26 22.78 -1.07
CA TYR A 423 7.39 23.69 -1.35
C TYR A 423 8.11 23.38 -2.68
N ARG A 424 7.77 22.27 -3.33
CA ARG A 424 8.12 22.06 -4.75
C ARG A 424 7.19 22.90 -5.61
N ASP A 425 5.91 22.89 -5.26
CA ASP A 425 4.85 23.60 -5.99
C ASP A 425 4.89 25.11 -5.72
N HIS A 426 5.24 25.50 -4.50
CA HIS A 426 5.38 26.89 -4.05
C HIS A 426 6.78 27.09 -3.41
N PRO A 427 7.81 27.37 -4.23
CA PRO A 427 9.19 27.50 -3.75
C PRO A 427 9.37 28.58 -2.67
N LEU A 428 10.28 28.31 -1.72
CA LEU A 428 10.85 29.34 -0.85
C LEU A 428 11.76 30.25 -1.66
N THR A 429 11.95 31.50 -1.23
CA THR A 429 12.69 32.49 -2.03
C THR A 429 13.79 33.19 -1.25
N ALA A 430 14.93 33.44 -1.87
CA ALA A 430 15.96 34.36 -1.36
C ALA A 430 16.70 35.03 -2.53
N LYS A 431 17.66 35.91 -2.24
CA LYS A 431 18.51 36.55 -3.25
C LYS A 431 19.94 36.01 -3.19
N PRO A 432 20.71 36.15 -4.29
CA PRO A 432 22.14 35.88 -4.30
C PRO A 432 22.88 36.52 -3.12
N GLY A 433 23.65 35.70 -2.38
CA GLY A 433 24.48 36.13 -1.25
C GLY A 433 23.70 36.37 0.06
N ASP A 434 22.37 36.25 0.06
CA ASP A 434 21.57 36.31 1.29
C ASP A 434 21.97 35.16 2.21
N LEU A 435 22.11 35.46 3.50
CA LEU A 435 22.14 34.41 4.51
C LEU A 435 20.72 33.89 4.70
N VAL A 436 20.49 32.65 4.29
CA VAL A 436 19.24 31.93 4.52
C VAL A 436 19.41 31.05 5.76
N ARG A 437 18.50 31.18 6.72
CA ARG A 437 18.45 30.32 7.91
C ARG A 437 17.25 29.40 7.86
N LEU A 438 17.48 28.10 7.93
CA LEU A 438 16.43 27.07 7.97
C LEU A 438 16.40 26.46 9.37
N TYR A 439 15.27 26.56 10.05
CA TYR A 439 14.99 25.86 11.31
C TYR A 439 14.23 24.59 10.95
N VAL A 440 14.90 23.43 10.99
CA VAL A 440 14.28 22.15 10.66
C VAL A 440 13.96 21.42 11.95
N VAL A 441 12.69 21.11 12.18
CA VAL A 441 12.21 20.32 13.31
C VAL A 441 11.63 19.03 12.75
N ASN A 442 12.05 17.88 13.23
CA ASN A 442 11.46 16.62 12.82
C ASN A 442 10.44 16.17 13.88
N ALA A 443 9.16 16.36 13.59
CA ALA A 443 8.08 15.92 14.47
C ALA A 443 7.90 14.40 14.48
N GLY A 444 8.37 13.72 13.43
CA GLY A 444 8.19 12.28 13.25
C GLY A 444 6.72 11.89 12.98
N PRO A 445 6.17 10.89 13.68
CA PRO A 445 6.63 10.39 14.98
C PRO A 445 7.78 9.37 14.96
N SER A 446 8.15 8.78 13.82
CA SER A 446 9.01 7.58 13.82
C SER A 446 10.26 7.66 12.95
N LEU A 447 10.27 8.47 11.90
CA LEU A 447 11.30 8.49 10.88
C LEU A 447 12.33 9.59 11.13
N TRP A 448 13.56 9.32 10.70
CA TRP A 448 14.64 10.31 10.67
C TRP A 448 14.55 11.15 9.42
N SER A 449 14.95 12.42 9.53
CA SER A 449 15.18 13.30 8.37
C SER A 449 16.66 13.35 8.06
N ALA A 450 17.08 12.85 6.91
CA ALA A 450 18.43 13.08 6.39
C ALA A 450 18.45 14.40 5.60
N PHE A 451 18.27 15.53 6.29
CA PHE A 451 18.03 16.82 5.64
C PHE A 451 19.22 17.27 4.78
N HIS A 452 18.93 17.62 3.53
CA HIS A 452 19.93 18.00 2.53
C HIS A 452 19.37 19.07 1.58
N VAL A 453 20.21 20.02 1.17
CA VAL A 453 19.93 20.96 0.08
C VAL A 453 20.82 20.62 -1.11
N ILE A 454 20.22 20.16 -2.20
CA ILE A 454 20.91 19.73 -3.43
C ILE A 454 21.57 20.94 -4.09
N GLY A 455 22.85 20.78 -4.42
CA GLY A 455 23.66 21.85 -5.02
C GLY A 455 24.19 22.88 -4.01
N ALA A 456 24.02 22.63 -2.71
CA ALA A 456 24.51 23.49 -1.64
C ALA A 456 25.32 22.71 -0.61
N ILE A 457 26.10 23.44 0.18
CA ILE A 457 26.74 22.99 1.42
C ILE A 457 26.31 23.96 2.51
N PHE A 458 25.98 23.45 3.70
CA PHE A 458 25.63 24.31 4.82
C PHE A 458 26.90 25.01 5.36
N ASP A 459 26.86 26.33 5.44
CA ASP A 459 27.91 27.15 6.05
C ASP A 459 28.03 26.81 7.54
N LYS A 460 26.87 26.71 8.21
CA LYS A 460 26.77 26.24 9.59
C LYS A 460 25.56 25.34 9.77
N VAL A 461 25.74 24.29 10.57
CA VAL A 461 24.66 23.54 11.19
C VAL A 461 24.79 23.71 12.70
N TYR A 462 23.70 24.02 13.36
CA TYR A 462 23.58 24.13 14.81
C TYR A 462 22.70 22.98 15.30
N PRO A 463 23.30 21.86 15.79
CA PRO A 463 22.57 20.79 16.44
C PRO A 463 21.70 21.33 17.58
N GLY A 464 20.42 20.94 17.64
CA GLY A 464 19.45 21.50 18.58
C GLY A 464 19.17 23.00 18.41
N GLY A 465 19.82 23.69 17.47
CA GLY A 465 19.83 25.16 17.33
C GLY A 465 20.74 25.90 18.32
N ASN A 466 21.66 25.20 19.01
CA ASN A 466 22.58 25.81 19.97
C ASN A 466 23.86 26.33 19.27
N PRO A 467 24.17 27.64 19.30
CA PRO A 467 25.36 28.21 18.67
C PRO A 467 26.69 27.60 19.16
N ALA A 468 26.72 27.09 20.40
CA ALA A 468 27.92 26.48 20.97
C ALA A 468 28.31 25.13 20.33
N GLN A 469 27.39 24.51 19.58
CA GLN A 469 27.58 23.21 18.92
C GLN A 469 27.75 23.33 17.41
N ALA A 470 27.97 24.55 16.90
CA ALA A 470 28.01 24.82 15.47
C ALA A 470 29.11 24.02 14.75
N ILE A 471 28.74 23.38 13.64
CA ILE A 471 29.63 22.67 12.73
C ILE A 471 29.55 23.29 11.33
N ASP A 472 30.64 23.27 10.56
CA ASP A 472 30.73 23.83 9.21
C ASP A 472 30.98 22.78 8.14
N GLY A 473 30.68 23.13 6.88
CA GLY A 473 31.02 22.31 5.71
C GLY A 473 30.20 21.02 5.59
N VAL A 474 28.98 21.02 6.12
CA VAL A 474 28.11 19.83 6.15
C VAL A 474 27.21 19.82 4.92
N SER A 475 27.18 18.73 4.17
CA SER A 475 26.25 18.58 3.05
C SER A 475 24.87 18.09 3.50
N THR A 476 24.84 17.16 4.45
CA THR A 476 23.64 16.45 4.90
C THR A 476 23.73 16.25 6.40
N TYR A 477 22.63 16.48 7.10
CA TYR A 477 22.57 16.32 8.55
C TYR A 477 21.33 15.53 8.95
N SER A 478 21.51 14.57 9.86
CA SER A 478 20.41 13.75 10.37
C SER A 478 19.71 14.48 11.51
N VAL A 479 18.40 14.71 11.39
CA VAL A 479 17.53 15.24 12.44
C VAL A 479 16.61 14.10 12.90
N GLY A 480 16.78 13.65 14.15
CA GLY A 480 15.99 12.54 14.70
C GLY A 480 14.52 12.91 14.98
N PRO A 481 13.61 11.93 15.09
CA PRO A 481 12.23 12.21 15.50
C PRO A 481 12.22 12.84 16.90
N GLY A 482 11.55 13.99 17.05
CA GLY A 482 11.57 14.80 18.26
C GLY A 482 12.70 15.83 18.33
N GLU A 483 13.61 15.87 17.35
CA GLU A 483 14.76 16.77 17.35
C GLU A 483 14.54 18.00 16.44
N GLY A 484 15.32 19.04 16.66
CA GLY A 484 15.47 20.14 15.71
C GLY A 484 16.93 20.51 15.47
N ALA A 485 17.20 21.12 14.33
CA ALA A 485 18.50 21.67 13.97
C ALA A 485 18.32 22.97 13.16
N VAL A 486 19.30 23.85 13.23
CA VAL A 486 19.29 25.12 12.48
C VAL A 486 20.43 25.10 11.46
N PHE A 487 20.14 25.57 10.25
CA PHE A 487 21.04 25.54 9.11
C PHE A 487 21.20 26.94 8.55
N ASP A 488 22.44 27.40 8.43
CA ASP A 488 22.79 28.62 7.74
C ASP A 488 23.45 28.25 6.41
N LEU A 489 22.98 28.87 5.32
CA LEU A 489 23.60 28.77 4.01
C LEU A 489 23.53 30.09 3.24
N LYS A 490 24.56 30.35 2.45
CA LYS A 490 24.63 31.43 1.47
C LYS A 490 24.81 30.85 0.08
N LEU A 491 23.98 31.33 -0.85
CA LEU A 491 23.99 30.88 -2.23
C LEU A 491 24.18 32.10 -3.13
N ASP A 492 25.33 32.17 -3.79
CA ASP A 492 25.68 33.31 -4.65
C ASP A 492 25.14 33.17 -6.08
N GLU A 493 24.91 31.94 -6.53
CA GLU A 493 24.41 31.68 -7.87
C GLU A 493 22.87 31.68 -7.87
N PRO A 494 22.21 32.44 -8.75
CA PRO A 494 20.78 32.34 -8.94
C PRO A 494 20.40 30.96 -9.49
N GLY A 495 19.34 30.36 -8.97
CA GLY A 495 18.96 29.01 -9.33
C GLY A 495 17.91 28.39 -8.41
N LYS A 496 17.53 27.15 -8.70
CA LYS A 496 16.63 26.35 -7.88
C LYS A 496 17.45 25.29 -7.15
N TYR A 497 17.40 25.31 -5.82
CA TYR A 497 18.11 24.42 -4.94
C TYR A 497 17.09 23.55 -4.19
N PRO A 498 16.83 22.31 -4.65
CA PRO A 498 15.89 21.44 -3.98
C PRO A 498 16.38 21.07 -2.58
N PHE A 499 15.52 21.15 -1.57
CA PHE A 499 15.78 20.58 -0.26
C PHE A 499 14.94 19.32 -0.05
N VAL A 500 15.53 18.31 0.57
CA VAL A 500 14.95 16.96 0.68
C VAL A 500 15.25 16.32 2.03
N ASP A 501 14.43 15.33 2.38
CA ASP A 501 14.91 14.21 3.19
C ASP A 501 15.66 13.22 2.28
N HIS A 502 16.95 12.99 2.56
CA HIS A 502 17.83 12.18 1.71
C HIS A 502 17.59 10.66 1.85
N ALA A 503 16.74 10.21 2.76
CA ALA A 503 16.12 8.89 2.64
C ALA A 503 15.15 8.95 1.45
N MET A 504 15.63 8.66 0.23
CA MET A 504 14.94 9.01 -1.03
C MET A 504 13.50 8.51 -1.15
N ALA A 505 13.11 7.45 -0.44
CA ALA A 505 11.70 7.07 -0.32
C ALA A 505 10.83 8.20 0.26
N HIS A 506 11.33 8.94 1.25
CA HIS A 506 10.65 10.06 1.89
C HIS A 506 10.49 11.25 0.93
N ALA A 507 11.50 11.54 0.10
CA ALA A 507 11.40 12.55 -0.95
C ALA A 507 10.33 12.17 -1.99
N VAL A 508 10.25 10.89 -2.38
CA VAL A 508 9.19 10.36 -3.25
C VAL A 508 7.81 10.46 -2.59
N LEU A 509 7.75 10.35 -1.26
CA LEU A 509 6.54 10.45 -0.45
C LEU A 509 6.05 11.89 -0.19
N GLY A 510 6.83 12.91 -0.55
CA GLY A 510 6.41 14.32 -0.39
C GLY A 510 7.45 15.25 0.24
N ALA A 511 8.54 14.70 0.82
CA ALA A 511 9.53 15.46 1.59
C ALA A 511 10.57 16.12 0.67
N ILE A 512 10.08 16.95 -0.24
CA ILE A 512 10.87 17.75 -1.17
C ILE A 512 10.29 19.16 -1.29
N GLY A 513 11.18 20.14 -1.31
CA GLY A 513 10.86 21.52 -1.64
C GLY A 513 11.96 22.17 -2.44
N VAL A 514 11.75 23.43 -2.84
CA VAL A 514 12.73 24.21 -3.60
C VAL A 514 13.00 25.53 -2.87
N LEU A 515 14.28 25.84 -2.69
CA LEU A 515 14.76 27.19 -2.41
C LEU A 515 15.17 27.84 -3.72
N GLU A 516 14.42 28.85 -4.14
CA GLU A 516 14.66 29.61 -5.37
C GLU A 516 15.45 30.89 -5.06
N ILE A 517 16.68 30.94 -5.55
CA ILE A 517 17.55 32.10 -5.47
C ILE A 517 17.28 32.97 -6.70
N THR A 518 16.53 34.05 -6.49
CA THR A 518 16.10 34.96 -7.55
C THR A 518 17.06 36.14 -7.68
N ALA A 519 17.66 36.31 -8.85
CA ALA A 519 18.43 37.51 -9.16
C ALA A 519 17.52 38.75 -9.21
N ALA A 520 18.07 39.93 -8.89
CA ALA A 520 17.40 41.18 -9.21
C ALA A 520 17.10 41.25 -10.72
N ALA A 521 15.91 41.73 -11.10
CA ALA A 521 15.45 41.76 -12.48
C ALA A 521 16.52 42.36 -13.42
N GLY A 522 17.03 41.54 -14.36
CA GLY A 522 17.94 41.98 -15.42
C GLY A 522 19.31 41.31 -15.49
N ALA A 523 19.70 40.45 -14.55
CA ALA A 523 20.94 39.69 -14.63
C ALA A 523 20.65 38.19 -14.83
N PRO A 524 20.80 37.64 -16.05
CA PRO A 524 20.83 36.18 -16.20
C PRO A 524 22.01 35.64 -15.38
N ALA A 525 21.79 34.59 -14.59
CA ALA A 525 22.88 33.82 -14.02
C ALA A 525 23.86 33.50 -15.16
N ALA A 526 25.13 33.85 -14.99
CA ALA A 526 26.15 33.44 -15.94
C ALA A 526 26.18 31.92 -15.89
N ALA A 527 25.48 31.27 -16.83
CA ALA A 527 25.51 29.82 -16.92
C ALA A 527 26.99 29.44 -16.98
N PRO A 528 27.49 28.60 -16.06
CA PRO A 528 28.83 28.05 -16.22
C PRO A 528 28.93 27.44 -17.62
N PRO A 529 30.12 27.26 -18.18
CA PRO A 529 30.30 26.58 -19.45
C PRO A 529 29.98 25.08 -19.28
N ILE A 530 28.73 24.77 -18.95
CA ILE A 530 28.10 23.48 -19.08
C ILE A 530 27.80 23.35 -20.57
N SER A 531 28.86 23.23 -21.38
CA SER A 531 28.70 22.48 -22.59
C SER A 531 28.38 21.07 -22.14
N LYS A 532 27.24 20.52 -22.57
CA LYS A 532 27.16 19.06 -22.69
C LYS A 532 28.40 18.70 -23.48
N ALA A 533 29.38 18.05 -22.85
CA ALA A 533 30.49 17.49 -23.61
C ALA A 533 29.83 16.74 -24.76
N PRO A 534 30.21 16.99 -26.03
CA PRO A 534 29.58 16.28 -27.11
C PRO A 534 29.80 14.81 -26.82
N ALA A 535 28.72 14.09 -26.46
CA ALA A 535 28.57 12.78 -27.04
C ALA A 535 28.78 13.04 -28.53
N THR A 536 29.79 12.40 -29.14
CA THR A 536 30.01 12.42 -30.59
C THR A 536 28.67 12.38 -31.29
N ALA A 537 28.15 13.54 -31.71
CA ALA A 537 26.79 13.67 -32.21
C ALA A 537 26.89 13.94 -33.69
N ALA A 538 26.31 13.04 -34.47
CA ALA A 538 25.90 13.32 -35.83
C ALA A 538 25.00 14.59 -35.86
N PRO A 539 25.04 15.37 -36.95
CA PRO A 539 24.57 16.76 -36.98
C PRO A 539 23.04 16.87 -36.88
N ALA A 540 22.55 17.94 -36.25
CA ALA A 540 21.15 18.40 -36.30
C ALA A 540 21.09 19.78 -37.00
N PRO A 541 20.18 20.01 -37.98
CA PRO A 541 19.01 20.91 -37.79
C PRO A 541 17.79 20.55 -38.70
N PRO A 542 16.63 21.27 -38.80
CA PRO A 542 16.01 22.45 -38.11
C PRO A 542 14.55 22.20 -37.58
N PRO A 543 13.81 23.19 -36.99
CA PRO A 543 12.49 22.95 -36.36
C PRO A 543 11.22 23.25 -37.21
N ALA A 544 10.14 22.48 -36.91
CA ALA A 544 8.67 22.58 -37.17
C ALA A 544 8.14 22.49 -38.63
N ALA A 545 6.98 21.92 -39.03
CA ALA A 545 5.68 21.56 -38.41
C ALA A 545 4.94 20.40 -39.21
N PRO A 546 3.61 20.09 -39.07
CA PRO A 546 3.06 18.83 -38.57
C PRO A 546 2.34 17.87 -39.58
N ALA A 547 2.02 16.67 -39.07
CA ALA A 547 0.97 15.67 -39.41
C ALA A 547 0.98 14.94 -40.77
N GLY A 548 1.26 13.62 -40.71
CA GLY A 548 1.11 12.64 -41.80
C GLY A 548 1.18 11.19 -41.29
N PRO A 549 0.88 10.17 -42.13
CA PRO A 549 0.85 8.75 -41.75
C PRO A 549 2.17 8.30 -41.14
N TYR A 550 2.10 7.45 -40.09
CA TYR A 550 3.25 7.06 -39.26
C TYR A 550 4.48 6.70 -40.10
N LYS A 551 5.57 7.44 -39.88
CA LYS A 551 6.91 7.20 -40.40
C LYS A 551 7.84 7.18 -39.21
N PHE A 552 8.69 6.15 -39.11
CA PHE A 552 9.68 6.05 -38.05
C PHE A 552 10.51 7.34 -37.98
N ASP A 553 10.51 7.97 -36.82
CA ASP A 553 11.33 9.14 -36.52
C ASP A 553 12.48 8.71 -35.62
N ALA A 554 13.67 8.60 -36.21
CA ALA A 554 14.86 8.15 -35.48
C ALA A 554 15.26 9.09 -34.34
N ALA A 555 15.00 10.39 -34.47
CA ALA A 555 15.30 11.36 -33.42
C ALA A 555 14.30 11.26 -32.27
N ARG A 556 13.01 11.12 -32.60
CA ARG A 556 11.96 10.88 -31.59
C ARG A 556 12.17 9.54 -30.87
N GLY A 557 12.45 8.47 -31.61
CA GLY A 557 12.75 7.15 -31.05
C GLY A 557 13.96 7.16 -30.11
N ALA A 558 15.03 7.87 -30.49
CA ALA A 558 16.20 8.04 -29.63
C ALA A 558 15.89 8.84 -28.36
N SER A 559 15.11 9.92 -28.46
CA SER A 559 14.69 10.72 -27.31
C SER A 559 13.80 9.92 -26.37
N LEU A 560 12.81 9.21 -26.91
CA LEU A 560 11.92 8.36 -26.15
C LEU A 560 12.68 7.21 -25.46
N TYR A 561 13.65 6.60 -26.15
CA TYR A 561 14.54 5.60 -25.57
C TYR A 561 15.37 6.18 -24.41
N ALA A 562 15.95 7.36 -24.59
CA ALA A 562 16.74 8.02 -23.56
C ALA A 562 15.90 8.33 -22.30
N THR A 563 14.65 8.74 -22.48
CA THR A 563 13.74 9.04 -21.37
C THR A 563 13.21 7.80 -20.65
N ASN A 564 12.87 6.74 -21.39
CA ASN A 564 12.07 5.63 -20.85
C ASN A 564 12.88 4.33 -20.63
N CYS A 565 13.96 4.13 -21.38
CA CYS A 565 14.60 2.81 -21.49
C CYS A 565 16.08 2.84 -21.05
N ALA A 566 16.78 3.94 -21.28
CA ALA A 566 18.23 4.05 -21.07
C ALA A 566 18.65 3.96 -19.60
N ALA A 567 17.77 4.24 -18.64
CA ALA A 567 18.07 4.13 -17.21
C ALA A 567 18.49 2.69 -16.81
N CYS A 568 17.89 1.68 -17.44
CA CYS A 568 18.22 0.27 -17.20
C CYS A 568 19.09 -0.30 -18.32
N HIS A 569 18.73 -0.06 -19.58
CA HIS A 569 19.41 -0.66 -20.73
C HIS A 569 20.67 0.10 -21.18
N GLN A 570 20.98 1.21 -20.51
CA GLN A 570 22.09 2.14 -20.81
C GLN A 570 21.93 2.82 -22.17
N ALA A 571 22.55 4.00 -22.35
CA ALA A 571 22.52 4.69 -23.65
C ALA A 571 23.15 3.86 -24.80
N THR A 572 24.00 2.89 -24.44
CA THR A 572 24.67 1.99 -25.37
C THR A 572 23.87 0.73 -25.71
N GLY A 573 22.68 0.54 -25.10
CA GLY A 573 21.88 -0.67 -25.26
C GLY A 573 22.55 -1.93 -24.71
N MET A 574 23.64 -1.83 -23.94
CA MET A 574 24.36 -2.99 -23.40
C MET A 574 23.76 -3.52 -22.08
N GLY A 575 22.84 -2.78 -21.46
CA GLY A 575 22.34 -3.10 -20.13
C GLY A 575 23.44 -3.16 -19.08
N LEU A 576 23.21 -3.94 -18.03
CA LEU A 576 24.16 -4.20 -16.96
C LEU A 576 24.23 -5.72 -16.73
N PRO A 577 25.36 -6.38 -17.03
CA PRO A 577 25.49 -7.83 -16.86
C PRO A 577 25.03 -8.29 -15.46
N GLY A 578 24.17 -9.31 -15.42
CA GLY A 578 23.60 -9.84 -14.18
C GLY A 578 22.42 -9.05 -13.58
N ALA A 579 22.11 -7.85 -14.09
CA ALA A 579 21.03 -7.01 -13.58
C ALA A 579 20.00 -6.58 -14.65
N PHE A 580 20.46 -6.13 -15.82
CA PHE A 580 19.61 -5.72 -16.95
C PHE A 580 20.15 -6.26 -18.28
N PRO A 581 19.30 -6.86 -19.12
CA PRO A 581 19.75 -7.49 -20.35
C PRO A 581 20.17 -6.47 -21.42
N PRO A 582 21.13 -6.82 -22.30
CA PRO A 582 21.46 -6.02 -23.47
C PRO A 582 20.32 -6.04 -24.49
N LEU A 583 20.09 -4.90 -25.14
CA LEU A 583 19.25 -4.73 -26.32
C LEU A 583 20.07 -4.78 -27.62
N LYS A 584 21.37 -4.44 -27.53
CA LYS A 584 22.34 -4.69 -28.58
C LYS A 584 22.50 -6.21 -28.78
N ASP A 585 22.46 -6.67 -30.02
CA ASP A 585 22.60 -8.09 -30.40
C ASP A 585 21.54 -9.02 -29.75
N ASN A 586 20.43 -8.45 -29.27
CA ASN A 586 19.39 -9.20 -28.58
C ASN A 586 18.49 -9.96 -29.59
N PRO A 587 18.27 -11.28 -29.44
CA PRO A 587 17.47 -12.05 -30.39
C PRO A 587 16.03 -11.58 -30.54
N ALA A 588 15.41 -11.04 -29.49
CA ALA A 588 14.04 -10.52 -29.57
C ALA A 588 13.98 -9.19 -30.35
N VAL A 589 15.01 -8.35 -30.21
CA VAL A 589 15.16 -7.10 -30.98
C VAL A 589 15.52 -7.40 -32.43
N LEU A 590 16.34 -8.41 -32.69
CA LEU A 590 16.80 -8.76 -34.02
C LEU A 590 15.83 -9.66 -34.82
N ASN A 591 14.79 -10.19 -34.19
CA ASN A 591 13.85 -11.08 -34.86
C ASN A 591 13.05 -10.35 -35.94
N ASP A 592 12.87 -10.99 -37.11
CA ASP A 592 12.02 -10.48 -38.19
C ASP A 592 10.55 -10.35 -37.75
N ASP A 593 10.08 -11.23 -36.87
CA ASP A 593 8.79 -11.08 -36.19
C ASP A 593 8.96 -10.20 -34.92
N PRO A 594 8.42 -8.97 -34.93
CA PRO A 594 8.58 -8.05 -33.80
C PRO A 594 7.64 -8.35 -32.64
N ALA A 595 6.75 -9.36 -32.73
CA ALA A 595 5.72 -9.62 -31.73
C ALA A 595 6.27 -9.73 -30.31
N LYS A 596 7.41 -10.43 -30.13
CA LYS A 596 8.04 -10.57 -28.81
C LYS A 596 8.56 -9.23 -28.27
N GLN A 597 9.23 -8.43 -29.10
CA GLN A 597 9.73 -7.12 -28.68
C GLN A 597 8.59 -6.17 -28.32
N ILE A 598 7.54 -6.11 -29.15
CA ILE A 598 6.37 -5.27 -28.92
C ILE A 598 5.65 -5.69 -27.64
N ALA A 599 5.43 -7.00 -27.44
CA ALA A 599 4.79 -7.53 -26.24
C ALA A 599 5.59 -7.22 -24.97
N THR A 600 6.93 -7.36 -25.03
CA THR A 600 7.82 -7.00 -23.91
C THR A 600 7.72 -5.53 -23.54
N ILE A 601 7.68 -4.61 -24.52
CA ILE A 601 7.56 -3.17 -24.23
C ILE A 601 6.16 -2.85 -23.67
N LEU A 602 5.10 -3.43 -24.25
CA LEU A 602 3.73 -3.19 -23.81
C LEU A 602 3.47 -3.74 -22.40
N ASN A 603 3.87 -4.99 -22.15
CA ASN A 603 3.43 -5.79 -21.00
C ASN A 603 4.52 -6.03 -19.95
N GLY A 604 5.76 -5.60 -20.22
CA GLY A 604 6.90 -5.89 -19.38
C GLY A 604 7.41 -7.32 -19.58
N LEU A 605 8.45 -7.70 -18.83
CA LEU A 605 9.07 -9.02 -18.89
C LEU A 605 9.67 -9.39 -17.52
N HIS A 606 9.43 -10.61 -17.06
CA HIS A 606 10.02 -11.14 -15.83
C HIS A 606 10.22 -12.66 -15.92
N GLY A 607 11.32 -13.17 -15.35
CA GLY A 607 11.58 -14.61 -15.21
C GLY A 607 11.99 -15.36 -16.50
N GLU A 608 12.03 -14.69 -17.65
CA GLU A 608 12.54 -15.29 -18.88
C GLU A 608 14.06 -15.11 -19.02
N PRO A 609 14.84 -16.19 -19.22
CA PRO A 609 16.26 -16.08 -19.51
C PRO A 609 16.48 -15.52 -20.93
N ILE A 610 17.44 -14.61 -21.06
CA ILE A 610 17.85 -14.03 -22.35
C ILE A 610 19.25 -14.56 -22.67
N ASN A 611 19.38 -15.30 -23.77
CA ASN A 611 20.61 -16.00 -24.15
C ASN A 611 21.18 -16.90 -23.04
N GLY A 612 20.30 -17.61 -22.32
CA GLY A 612 20.69 -18.50 -21.23
C GLY A 612 21.10 -17.80 -19.93
N THR A 613 21.09 -16.46 -19.90
CA THR A 613 21.36 -15.66 -18.70
C THR A 613 20.03 -15.23 -18.07
N SER A 614 19.85 -15.55 -16.79
CA SER A 614 18.70 -15.08 -16.01
C SER A 614 18.99 -13.70 -15.42
N TYR A 615 18.03 -12.79 -15.52
CA TYR A 615 18.12 -11.45 -14.96
C TYR A 615 17.09 -11.33 -13.82
N PRO A 616 17.51 -10.91 -12.62
CA PRO A 616 16.64 -10.88 -11.44
C PRO A 616 15.64 -9.71 -11.47
N SER A 617 15.89 -8.68 -12.28
CA SER A 617 15.07 -7.48 -12.36
C SER A 617 13.91 -7.66 -13.34
N ALA A 618 12.70 -7.33 -12.91
CA ALA A 618 11.52 -7.27 -13.79
C ALA A 618 11.54 -5.98 -14.62
N MET A 619 11.25 -6.09 -15.93
CA MET A 619 10.98 -4.94 -16.79
C MET A 619 9.50 -4.53 -16.65
N PRO A 620 9.19 -3.27 -16.29
CA PRO A 620 7.80 -2.81 -16.15
C PRO A 620 7.09 -2.66 -17.52
N PRO A 621 5.74 -2.72 -17.55
CA PRO A 621 4.94 -2.47 -18.75
C PRO A 621 4.86 -0.98 -19.11
N PHE A 622 4.86 -0.66 -20.41
CA PHE A 622 4.71 0.73 -20.90
C PHE A 622 3.40 0.97 -21.68
N ALA A 623 2.49 -0.01 -21.74
CA ALA A 623 1.21 0.17 -22.42
C ALA A 623 0.39 1.35 -21.85
N ALA A 624 0.41 1.60 -20.54
CA ALA A 624 -0.41 2.69 -19.97
C ALA A 624 0.15 4.10 -20.24
N THR A 625 1.45 4.23 -20.52
CA THR A 625 2.16 5.52 -20.53
C THR A 625 2.61 5.96 -21.91
N LEU A 626 2.81 5.03 -22.86
CA LEU A 626 3.27 5.32 -24.21
C LEU A 626 2.21 4.91 -25.25
N ASN A 627 1.99 5.78 -26.24
CA ASN A 627 1.08 5.49 -27.35
C ASN A 627 1.74 4.56 -28.40
N ASP A 628 0.97 4.09 -29.37
CA ASP A 628 1.44 3.13 -30.37
C ASP A 628 2.58 3.64 -31.25
N ALA A 629 2.59 4.94 -31.57
CA ALA A 629 3.64 5.55 -32.36
C ALA A 629 4.94 5.70 -31.56
N ASP A 630 4.84 6.04 -30.28
CA ASP A 630 6.00 6.18 -29.39
C ASP A 630 6.69 4.82 -29.18
N ILE A 631 5.90 3.77 -28.93
CA ILE A 631 6.42 2.40 -28.77
C ILE A 631 7.05 1.91 -30.08
N ALA A 632 6.42 2.18 -31.23
CA ALA A 632 6.97 1.78 -32.51
C ALA A 632 8.30 2.50 -32.80
N ASP A 633 8.43 3.78 -32.43
CA ASP A 633 9.69 4.53 -32.57
C ASP A 633 10.78 4.07 -31.61
N ILE A 634 10.44 3.76 -30.35
CA ILE A 634 11.39 3.15 -29.39
C ILE A 634 11.89 1.82 -29.92
N ALA A 635 10.98 0.92 -30.31
CA ALA A 635 11.35 -0.40 -30.80
C ALA A 635 12.20 -0.30 -32.07
N ASN A 636 11.90 0.63 -32.97
CA ASN A 636 12.71 0.88 -34.16
C ASN A 636 14.07 1.48 -33.85
N HIS A 637 14.17 2.35 -32.85
CA HIS A 637 15.45 2.84 -32.37
C HIS A 637 16.32 1.68 -31.88
N GLU A 638 15.78 0.76 -31.07
CA GLU A 638 16.50 -0.44 -30.62
C GLU A 638 16.92 -1.34 -31.79
N ARG A 639 16.04 -1.53 -32.78
CA ARG A 639 16.26 -2.40 -33.96
C ARG A 639 17.29 -1.88 -34.94
N THR A 640 17.60 -0.59 -34.89
CA THR A 640 18.49 0.09 -35.85
C THR A 640 19.73 0.71 -35.21
N SER A 641 19.85 0.66 -33.87
CA SER A 641 20.96 1.24 -33.11
C SER A 641 22.01 0.20 -32.72
N TRP A 642 23.19 0.70 -32.35
CA TRP A 642 24.30 -0.11 -31.80
C TRP A 642 24.78 -1.26 -32.69
N GLY A 643 24.52 -1.20 -34.00
CA GLY A 643 24.86 -2.26 -34.95
C GLY A 643 23.72 -3.24 -35.23
N ASN A 644 22.57 -3.12 -34.56
CA ASN A 644 21.37 -3.88 -34.89
C ASN A 644 20.87 -3.51 -36.29
N GLN A 645 20.42 -4.52 -37.04
CA GLN A 645 19.93 -4.37 -38.42
C GLN A 645 18.63 -5.18 -38.60
N ALA A 646 17.57 -4.78 -37.89
CA ALA A 646 16.28 -5.46 -37.92
C ALA A 646 15.19 -4.63 -38.60
N ARG A 647 14.19 -5.31 -39.19
CA ARG A 647 13.11 -4.66 -39.95
C ARG A 647 12.27 -3.74 -39.07
N THR A 648 11.99 -2.52 -39.51
CA THR A 648 11.20 -1.56 -38.73
C THR A 648 9.72 -1.96 -38.56
N ILE A 649 9.14 -1.54 -37.46
CA ILE A 649 7.78 -1.77 -36.95
C ILE A 649 6.90 -0.53 -37.21
N SER A 650 5.64 -0.74 -37.57
CA SER A 650 4.64 0.32 -37.69
C SER A 650 3.83 0.52 -36.41
N ALA A 651 3.27 1.72 -36.22
CA ALA A 651 2.31 1.97 -35.14
C ALA A 651 1.09 1.05 -35.21
N ASP A 652 0.63 0.67 -36.41
CA ASP A 652 -0.49 -0.27 -36.56
C ASP A 652 -0.15 -1.68 -36.05
N GLN A 653 1.10 -2.13 -36.19
CA GLN A 653 1.55 -3.40 -35.62
C GLN A 653 1.53 -3.36 -34.08
N VAL A 654 1.92 -2.23 -33.48
CA VAL A 654 1.83 -2.04 -32.02
C VAL A 654 0.37 -1.98 -31.58
N LYS A 655 -0.47 -1.23 -32.28
CA LYS A 655 -1.91 -1.14 -32.02
C LYS A 655 -2.59 -2.50 -32.06
N ALA A 656 -2.24 -3.33 -33.05
CA ALA A 656 -2.77 -4.69 -33.18
C ALA A 656 -2.31 -5.62 -32.05
N ALA A 657 -1.12 -5.38 -31.47
CA ALA A 657 -0.60 -6.13 -30.33
C ALA A 657 -1.20 -5.68 -28.99
N ARG A 658 -1.61 -4.41 -28.86
CA ARG A 658 -2.19 -3.83 -27.63
C ARG A 658 -3.56 -4.40 -27.25
N GLY A 659 -4.29 -4.97 -28.22
CA GLY A 659 -5.60 -5.59 -28.01
C GLY A 659 -5.60 -7.10 -27.76
N LYS A 660 -4.42 -7.69 -27.55
CA LYS A 660 -4.21 -9.12 -27.24
C LYS A 660 -3.60 -9.25 -25.85
#